data_AF-A0A952JD76-F1
#
_entry.id   AF-A0A952JD76-F1
#
_cell.length_a   1.000
_cell.length_b   1.000
_cell.length_c   1.000
_cell.angle_alpha   90.00
_cell.angle_beta   90.00
_cell.angle_gamma   90.00
#
_symmetry.space_group_name_H-M   'P 1'
#
loop_
_entity.id
_entity.type
_entity.pdbx_description
1 polymer ?
#
loop_
_entity_poly.entity_id
_entity_poly.type
_entity_poly.pdbx_seq_one_letter_code
_entity_poly.pdbx_strand_id
1 'polypeptide(L)'
;MAKEDKQKFESVAWLKHYRYWIVFAFSFLLYANSIPNFYAMDDELVTTINSQSPHRLTSKGIAAIPEIFKEPYYKDARGYAYDYRPLVLTTFAIEHSLFGDNPHVSHFFNVLLYALLCVLLLKVLEVLFKNYNLLLALVATLLFAAHPVHTEVVASIKNRDEILALLFALIACWGLFKAVEFNGIKKILYTMLGFAFLFAILSKPTAIVLLPILILFVVIHNKESLLVLLVLSIVSIMLLAITQSIIFSIAQFLIMVSIVWLAVFILHIIIYKDDVMNSKWVVRYRRILMGYRKKIAEYNVQSFIAASISIKTAILIALVLILVSFILVWAGVPKGFVPIFLLAPLTYFLQWHKRFSIIHFLVFLLLFSASVLLDMFTSGLLYIGYIVTKKETKVDIWYILFSAYSALVILLFTDSQSGFVTLSIVILFAVLYKSKWAKYFVLLGSCILPTLFYFIIGDDIIPSEILVHLLIVNLMGVIVVLLAFQVSKKLQWSLVCILIFLISFSGYIPEKFNPDFNLSINASQVYQTQLPKIIEQNIYNRPITYLEAVTDALSPIEYKLGTAAQVLTKYTALLIVPYPLSFYYGYKIIDYQSGFEPLNILTLLAYVLLGIAGLIFLRKQKIIAISILVMVIGISIYTNIFLAAPGMMADRFLFVPSLGFCLLLAYAILKICKQNMGKNSAVLNWQTIAPKLKYSVLTILLAYSALTIARNNDWENELTLFTADINHLEASAQANNLYALALMKYSFNETNPTEAIKMRQTAELHFKKSITIFPKFFNSQYDLARTQSILGEYEEAEKSFVKAAKIDTSFPDAWLQAIDIAMSQHRYNDAIQYFSLMQPKYVEESPSNIYKFGYVYFLNKEYDLSIKVLKRGLSIFPNQADMNLVIGESYRALAKNDSAVFYLKKSLELNPESEQLKQLILEIKSN
;
A
#
# COMPACT_ATOMS: atom_id res chain seq x y z
N MET A 1 -11.55 -33.47 47.87
CA MET A 1 -10.31 -32.73 48.24
C MET A 1 -10.61 -31.95 49.50
N ALA A 2 -9.82 -32.16 50.56
CA ALA A 2 -9.93 -31.40 51.78
C ALA A 2 -9.66 -29.90 51.51
N LYS A 3 -10.15 -29.00 52.38
CA LYS A 3 -9.97 -27.55 52.25
C LYS A 3 -8.48 -27.17 52.07
N GLU A 4 -7.58 -27.88 52.76
CA GLU A 4 -6.12 -27.72 52.65
C GLU A 4 -5.57 -28.11 51.26
N ASP A 5 -6.02 -29.22 50.67
CA ASP A 5 -5.60 -29.63 49.33
C ASP A 5 -6.06 -28.64 48.26
N LYS A 6 -7.23 -28.03 48.44
CA LYS A 6 -7.77 -27.02 47.52
C LYS A 6 -6.95 -25.73 47.58
N GLN A 7 -6.54 -25.32 48.78
CA GLN A 7 -5.71 -24.14 49.01
C GLN A 7 -4.26 -24.34 48.52
N LYS A 8 -3.70 -25.55 48.67
CA LYS A 8 -2.41 -25.95 48.07
C LYS A 8 -2.47 -26.02 46.54
N PHE A 9 -3.60 -26.45 45.96
CA PHE A 9 -3.78 -26.50 44.51
C PHE A 9 -4.01 -25.11 43.91
N GLU A 10 -4.68 -24.21 44.64
CA GLU A 10 -4.90 -22.81 44.24
C GLU A 10 -3.62 -21.96 44.31
N SER A 11 -2.78 -22.14 45.34
CA SER A 11 -1.48 -21.44 45.45
C SER A 11 -0.50 -21.83 44.34
N VAL A 12 -0.64 -23.05 43.80
CA VAL A 12 0.23 -23.60 42.76
C VAL A 12 -0.24 -23.22 41.34
N ALA A 13 -1.48 -22.75 41.17
CA ALA A 13 -2.07 -22.33 39.88
C ALA A 13 -2.04 -20.80 39.63
N TRP A 14 -1.11 -20.08 40.27
CA TRP A 14 -1.02 -18.62 40.20
C TRP A 14 -0.86 -18.09 38.76
N LEU A 15 -0.09 -18.76 37.90
CA LEU A 15 0.08 -18.38 36.49
C LEU A 15 -1.26 -18.28 35.78
N LYS A 16 -2.18 -19.23 36.03
CA LYS A 16 -3.52 -19.19 35.45
C LYS A 16 -4.26 -17.91 35.84
N HIS A 17 -4.15 -17.46 37.08
CA HIS A 17 -4.87 -16.28 37.56
C HIS A 17 -4.20 -14.96 37.14
N TYR A 18 -2.86 -14.91 37.15
CA TYR A 18 -2.09 -13.68 36.93
C TYR A 18 -1.54 -13.50 35.51
N ARG A 19 -1.70 -14.46 34.59
CA ARG A 19 -1.14 -14.38 33.22
C ARG A 19 -1.37 -13.07 32.48
N TYR A 20 -2.56 -12.46 32.61
CA TYR A 20 -2.83 -11.16 31.97
C TYR A 20 -2.01 -10.03 32.61
N TRP A 21 -1.90 -10.03 33.94
CA TRP A 21 -1.05 -9.09 34.66
C TRP A 21 0.43 -9.30 34.36
N ILE A 22 0.87 -10.56 34.20
CA ILE A 22 2.24 -10.90 33.81
C ILE A 22 2.56 -10.34 32.43
N VAL A 23 1.70 -10.60 31.43
CA VAL A 23 1.89 -10.05 30.08
C VAL A 23 1.88 -8.52 30.11
N PHE A 24 0.93 -7.91 30.83
CA PHE A 24 0.88 -6.46 30.97
C PHE A 24 2.17 -5.88 31.57
N ALA A 25 2.59 -6.39 32.74
CA ALA A 25 3.77 -5.91 33.44
C ALA A 25 5.04 -6.17 32.65
N PHE A 26 5.18 -7.34 32.02
CA PHE A 26 6.32 -7.69 31.17
C PHE A 26 6.42 -6.76 29.97
N SER A 27 5.33 -6.60 29.20
CA SER A 27 5.30 -5.70 28.03
C SER A 27 5.54 -4.24 28.43
N PHE A 28 4.98 -3.77 29.55
CA PHE A 28 5.17 -2.41 30.01
C PHE A 28 6.62 -2.14 30.45
N LEU A 29 7.18 -3.01 31.31
CA LEU A 29 8.55 -2.85 31.81
C LEU A 29 9.60 -2.96 30.71
N LEU A 30 9.33 -3.76 29.68
CA LEU A 30 10.24 -3.92 28.54
C LEU A 30 10.48 -2.62 27.77
N TYR A 31 9.47 -1.77 27.67
CA TYR A 31 9.56 -0.48 26.97
C TYR A 31 9.54 0.73 27.92
N ALA A 32 9.52 0.51 29.24
CA ALA A 32 9.49 1.61 30.20
C ALA A 32 10.73 2.53 30.08
N ASN A 33 11.85 2.02 29.58
CA ASN A 33 13.06 2.81 29.36
C ASN A 33 12.98 3.75 28.15
N SER A 34 11.95 3.67 27.30
CA SER A 34 11.71 4.68 26.26
C SER A 34 10.86 5.85 26.73
N ILE A 35 10.25 5.78 27.93
CA ILE A 35 9.43 6.88 28.48
C ILE A 35 10.24 8.18 28.63
N PRO A 36 11.51 8.17 29.08
CA PRO A 36 12.32 9.38 29.16
C PRO A 36 12.82 9.92 27.81
N ASN A 37 12.56 9.25 26.69
CA ASN A 37 13.04 9.69 25.38
C ASN A 37 12.35 10.99 24.92
N PHE A 38 12.98 11.66 23.96
CA PHE A 38 12.43 12.82 23.25
C PHE A 38 11.78 12.38 21.94
N TYR A 39 11.04 13.30 21.32
CA TYR A 39 10.50 13.05 19.98
C TYR A 39 11.64 12.82 18.96
N ALA A 40 11.45 11.87 18.04
CA ALA A 40 12.46 11.49 17.06
C ALA A 40 11.85 11.25 15.66
N MET A 41 12.63 11.52 14.61
CA MET A 41 12.25 11.31 13.20
C MET A 41 10.85 11.86 12.85
N ASP A 42 9.94 10.97 12.44
CA ASP A 42 8.61 11.25 11.89
C ASP A 42 7.60 11.73 12.94
N ASP A 43 8.00 11.92 14.20
CA ASP A 43 7.08 12.34 15.27
C ASP A 43 6.49 13.74 15.02
N GLU A 44 7.13 14.57 14.19
CA GLU A 44 6.64 15.89 13.77
C GLU A 44 5.37 15.80 12.90
N LEU A 45 5.08 14.63 12.35
CA LEU A 45 3.85 14.39 11.58
C LEU A 45 2.59 14.35 12.46
N VAL A 46 2.74 14.26 13.78
CA VAL A 46 1.63 14.16 14.74
C VAL A 46 1.75 15.10 15.94
N THR A 47 2.95 15.63 16.21
CA THR A 47 3.26 16.50 17.35
C THR A 47 3.94 17.79 16.90
N THR A 48 4.02 18.77 17.80
CA THR A 48 4.84 19.97 17.57
C THR A 48 6.28 19.69 17.99
N ILE A 49 7.21 19.59 17.04
CA ILE A 49 8.64 19.41 17.33
C ILE A 49 9.42 20.56 16.71
N ASN A 50 10.21 21.28 17.52
CA ASN A 50 11.42 22.06 17.20
C ASN A 50 11.54 22.79 15.84
N SER A 51 10.43 23.14 15.19
CA SER A 51 10.34 24.13 14.14
C SER A 51 9.25 25.10 14.57
N GLN A 52 9.39 26.36 14.22
CA GLN A 52 8.72 27.51 14.85
C GLN A 52 7.19 27.58 14.62
N SER A 53 6.51 26.46 14.40
CA SER A 53 5.08 26.41 14.10
C SER A 53 4.41 25.19 14.74
N PRO A 54 3.29 25.40 15.47
CA PRO A 54 2.50 24.33 16.07
C PRO A 54 1.94 23.38 14.99
N HIS A 55 1.84 22.09 15.29
CA HIS A 55 1.30 21.13 14.31
C HIS A 55 -0.13 21.52 13.91
N ARG A 56 -0.44 21.53 12.60
CA ARG A 56 -1.62 22.21 12.05
C ARG A 56 -2.98 21.78 12.63
N LEU A 57 -3.09 20.57 13.17
CA LEU A 57 -4.34 19.99 13.72
C LEU A 57 -4.23 19.68 15.22
N THR A 58 -3.31 18.79 15.60
CA THR A 58 -3.23 18.26 16.97
C THR A 58 -2.95 19.32 18.03
N SER A 59 -2.22 20.39 17.69
CA SER A 59 -1.98 21.53 18.59
C SER A 59 -3.23 22.33 18.95
N LYS A 60 -4.32 22.22 18.16
CA LYS A 60 -5.62 22.84 18.49
C LYS A 60 -6.41 22.03 19.53
N GLY A 61 -5.88 20.89 19.97
CA GLY A 61 -6.49 20.01 20.95
C GLY A 61 -7.84 19.44 20.49
N ILE A 62 -8.74 19.18 21.45
CA ILE A 62 -10.07 18.58 21.21
C ILE A 62 -10.91 19.39 20.21
N ALA A 63 -10.71 20.71 20.11
CA ALA A 63 -11.43 21.57 19.18
C ALA A 63 -11.17 21.23 17.71
N ALA A 64 -10.03 20.61 17.38
CA ALA A 64 -9.70 20.19 16.02
C ALA A 64 -10.40 18.90 15.56
N ILE A 65 -11.08 18.15 16.43
CA ILE A 65 -11.66 16.84 16.04
C ILE A 65 -12.56 16.93 14.80
N PRO A 66 -13.49 17.90 14.65
CA PRO A 66 -14.28 18.02 13.43
C PRO A 66 -13.46 18.33 12.17
N GLU A 67 -12.33 19.02 12.31
CA GLU A 67 -11.41 19.36 11.22
C GLU A 67 -10.51 18.17 10.85
N ILE A 68 -10.06 17.39 11.85
CA ILE A 68 -9.26 16.16 11.69
C ILE A 68 -9.95 15.15 10.77
N PHE A 69 -11.28 15.02 10.86
CA PHE A 69 -12.06 14.11 10.00
C PHE A 69 -12.36 14.66 8.60
N LYS A 70 -11.88 15.86 8.25
CA LYS A 70 -12.06 16.48 6.94
C LYS A 70 -10.75 16.70 6.19
N GLU A 71 -9.63 16.62 6.91
CA GLU A 71 -8.30 16.91 6.39
C GLU A 71 -7.51 15.60 6.17
N PRO A 72 -6.54 15.58 5.23
CA PRO A 72 -5.60 14.47 5.06
C PRO A 72 -4.76 14.25 6.32
N TYR A 73 -3.97 13.18 6.39
CA TYR A 73 -3.04 12.97 7.51
C TYR A 73 -1.89 14.00 7.45
N TYR A 74 -1.14 14.00 6.35
CA TYR A 74 -0.07 14.97 6.10
C TYR A 74 -0.50 16.00 5.05
N LYS A 75 -0.05 17.24 5.22
CA LYS A 75 -0.21 18.33 4.25
C LYS A 75 0.93 19.33 4.39
N ASP A 76 1.67 19.60 3.33
CA ASP A 76 2.73 20.61 3.31
C ASP A 76 2.24 21.97 2.77
N ALA A 77 3.09 22.99 2.90
CA ALA A 77 2.79 24.35 2.43
C ALA A 77 2.61 24.47 0.91
N ARG A 78 3.02 23.46 0.14
CA ARG A 78 2.93 23.41 -1.33
C ARG A 78 1.70 22.66 -1.80
N GLY A 79 0.85 22.21 -0.89
CA GLY A 79 -0.37 21.47 -1.19
C GLY A 79 -0.15 19.98 -1.43
N TYR A 80 1.05 19.43 -1.20
CA TYR A 80 1.23 17.99 -1.18
C TYR A 80 0.53 17.43 0.05
N ALA A 81 -0.41 16.52 -0.18
CA ALA A 81 -1.19 15.87 0.87
C ALA A 81 -1.22 14.37 0.62
N TYR A 82 -1.06 13.58 1.69
CA TYR A 82 -1.15 12.12 1.58
C TYR A 82 -1.74 11.48 2.83
N ASP A 83 -2.39 10.33 2.59
CA ASP A 83 -3.00 9.44 3.57
C ASP A 83 -4.16 10.07 4.38
N TYR A 84 -4.89 9.25 5.12
CA TYR A 84 -6.03 9.68 5.94
C TYR A 84 -6.12 8.82 7.21
N ARG A 85 -5.75 9.41 8.36
CA ARG A 85 -5.61 8.74 9.66
C ARG A 85 -6.24 9.55 10.80
N PRO A 86 -7.54 9.87 10.73
CA PRO A 86 -8.18 10.79 11.66
C PRO A 86 -8.18 10.27 13.10
N LEU A 87 -8.22 8.95 13.31
CA LEU A 87 -8.29 8.38 14.64
C LEU A 87 -6.98 8.59 15.42
N VAL A 88 -5.84 8.45 14.74
CA VAL A 88 -4.51 8.67 15.32
C VAL A 88 -4.35 10.13 15.74
N LEU A 89 -4.64 11.07 14.81
CA LEU A 89 -4.60 12.50 15.10
C LEU A 89 -5.56 12.88 16.23
N THR A 90 -6.73 12.25 16.32
CA THR A 90 -7.67 12.46 17.43
C THR A 90 -7.04 12.06 18.77
N THR A 91 -6.32 10.95 18.85
CA THR A 91 -5.65 10.55 20.11
C THR A 91 -4.58 11.56 20.54
N PHE A 92 -3.80 12.10 19.59
CA PHE A 92 -2.80 13.14 19.88
C PHE A 92 -3.43 14.49 20.22
N ALA A 93 -4.52 14.86 19.57
CA ALA A 93 -5.25 16.09 19.89
C ALA A 93 -5.87 16.05 21.30
N ILE A 94 -6.41 14.89 21.72
CA ILE A 94 -6.89 14.70 23.09
C ILE A 94 -5.71 14.78 24.08
N GLU A 95 -4.59 14.10 23.77
CA GLU A 95 -3.39 14.13 24.62
C GLU A 95 -2.84 15.56 24.78
N HIS A 96 -2.70 16.29 23.68
CA HIS A 96 -2.26 17.69 23.68
C HIS A 96 -3.17 18.57 24.53
N SER A 97 -4.49 18.38 24.45
CA SER A 97 -5.45 19.16 25.26
C SER A 97 -5.35 18.89 26.76
N LEU A 98 -4.84 17.73 27.17
CA LEU A 98 -4.72 17.33 28.58
C LEU A 98 -3.33 17.60 29.17
N PHE A 99 -2.29 17.45 28.37
CA PHE A 99 -0.89 17.44 28.84
C PHE A 99 0.04 18.37 28.05
N GLY A 100 -0.44 19.02 26.99
CA GLY A 100 0.40 19.74 26.04
C GLY A 100 1.29 18.80 25.21
N ASP A 101 2.26 19.38 24.51
CA ASP A 101 3.29 18.62 23.78
C ASP A 101 4.39 18.18 24.77
N ASN A 102 4.30 16.94 25.24
CA ASN A 102 5.26 16.34 26.15
C ASN A 102 5.65 14.94 25.66
N PRO A 103 6.91 14.73 25.21
CA PRO A 103 7.33 13.44 24.63
C PRO A 103 7.22 12.30 25.64
N HIS A 104 7.48 12.55 26.92
CA HIS A 104 7.43 11.51 27.95
C HIS A 104 6.00 11.00 28.18
N VAL A 105 5.01 11.89 28.09
CA VAL A 105 3.59 11.53 28.16
C VAL A 105 3.20 10.71 26.93
N SER A 106 3.63 11.15 25.73
CA SER A 106 3.37 10.44 24.48
C SER A 106 3.96 9.03 24.49
N HIS A 107 5.21 8.85 24.95
CA HIS A 107 5.83 7.54 25.12
C HIS A 107 5.10 6.69 26.16
N PHE A 108 4.72 7.26 27.32
CA PHE A 108 3.95 6.54 28.33
C PHE A 108 2.65 5.95 27.75
N PHE A 109 1.88 6.73 26.99
CA PHE A 109 0.66 6.24 26.35
C PHE A 109 0.94 5.18 25.28
N ASN A 110 2.02 5.31 24.50
CA ASN A 110 2.41 4.27 23.54
C ASN A 110 2.75 2.95 24.24
N VAL A 111 3.57 2.98 25.29
CA VAL A 111 3.93 1.80 26.10
C VAL A 111 2.69 1.17 26.74
N LEU A 112 1.78 2.00 27.27
CA LEU A 112 0.52 1.54 27.86
C LEU A 112 -0.38 0.86 26.81
N LEU A 113 -0.58 1.48 25.65
CA LEU A 113 -1.38 0.93 24.56
C LEU A 113 -0.79 -0.40 24.05
N TYR A 114 0.53 -0.49 23.94
CA TYR A 114 1.23 -1.71 23.57
C TYR A 114 1.01 -2.83 24.59
N ALA A 115 1.16 -2.54 25.89
CA ALA A 115 0.90 -3.52 26.95
C ALA A 115 -0.55 -4.02 26.94
N LEU A 116 -1.53 -3.13 26.74
CA LEU A 116 -2.94 -3.49 26.59
C LEU A 116 -3.19 -4.34 25.34
N LEU A 117 -2.53 -4.01 24.22
CA LEU A 117 -2.58 -4.80 22.99
C LEU A 117 -2.07 -6.23 23.24
N CYS A 118 -0.94 -6.41 23.94
CA CYS A 118 -0.42 -7.74 24.26
C CYS A 118 -1.38 -8.55 25.15
N VAL A 119 -2.04 -7.92 26.12
CA VAL A 119 -3.08 -8.59 26.94
C VAL A 119 -4.26 -9.02 26.09
N LEU A 120 -4.72 -8.16 25.17
CA LEU A 120 -5.82 -8.50 24.27
C LEU A 120 -5.43 -9.61 23.29
N LEU A 121 -4.21 -9.58 22.78
CA LEU A 121 -3.64 -10.62 21.95
C LEU A 121 -3.69 -11.97 22.66
N LEU A 122 -3.24 -12.05 23.92
CA LEU A 122 -3.34 -13.26 24.73
C LEU A 122 -4.79 -13.77 24.80
N LYS A 123 -5.76 -12.88 25.08
CA LYS A 123 -7.19 -13.25 25.12
C LYS A 123 -7.68 -13.82 23.79
N VAL A 124 -7.32 -13.21 22.67
CA VAL A 124 -7.70 -13.67 21.33
C VAL A 124 -7.09 -15.03 21.03
N LEU A 125 -5.79 -15.22 21.30
CA LEU A 125 -5.10 -16.50 21.07
C LEU A 125 -5.65 -17.62 21.96
N GLU A 126 -6.00 -17.35 23.23
CA GLU A 126 -6.63 -18.33 24.12
C GLU A 126 -7.97 -18.83 23.60
N VAL A 127 -8.78 -17.93 23.03
CA VAL A 127 -10.09 -18.27 22.46
C VAL A 127 -9.93 -19.00 21.12
N LEU A 128 -9.01 -18.54 20.27
CA LEU A 128 -8.69 -19.17 18.98
C LEU A 128 -8.16 -20.60 19.18
N PHE A 129 -7.29 -20.79 20.17
CA PHE A 129 -6.65 -22.06 20.51
C PHE A 129 -7.24 -22.73 21.75
N LYS A 130 -8.55 -22.56 22.01
CA LYS A 130 -9.26 -23.11 23.18
C LYS A 130 -9.14 -24.64 23.39
N ASN A 131 -8.70 -25.37 22.38
CA ASN A 131 -8.50 -26.82 22.42
C ASN A 131 -7.03 -27.24 22.64
N TYR A 132 -6.14 -26.27 22.79
CA TYR A 132 -4.72 -26.46 23.04
C TYR A 132 -4.35 -25.99 24.45
N ASN A 133 -3.13 -26.30 24.86
CA ASN A 133 -2.57 -25.83 26.13
C ASN A 133 -2.46 -24.29 26.14
N LEU A 134 -2.95 -23.65 27.20
CA LEU A 134 -2.87 -22.19 27.42
C LEU A 134 -1.44 -21.65 27.34
N LEU A 135 -0.44 -22.48 27.64
CA LEU A 135 0.97 -22.12 27.55
C LEU A 135 1.38 -21.73 26.13
N LEU A 136 0.75 -22.29 25.09
CA LEU A 136 1.02 -21.92 23.70
C LEU A 136 0.71 -20.43 23.47
N ALA A 137 -0.48 -19.98 23.88
CA ALA A 137 -0.90 -18.60 23.72
C ALA A 137 -0.05 -17.65 24.58
N LEU A 138 0.29 -18.06 25.81
CA LEU A 138 1.14 -17.28 26.70
C LEU A 138 2.55 -17.11 26.13
N VAL A 139 3.22 -18.20 25.73
CA VAL A 139 4.58 -18.15 25.18
C VAL A 139 4.60 -17.38 23.87
N ALA A 140 3.64 -17.60 22.96
CA ALA A 140 3.55 -16.84 21.72
C ALA A 140 3.39 -15.33 21.97
N THR A 141 2.58 -14.94 22.96
CA THR A 141 2.39 -13.52 23.31
C THR A 141 3.63 -12.91 23.95
N LEU A 142 4.33 -13.62 24.83
CA LEU A 142 5.57 -13.13 25.44
C LEU A 142 6.69 -12.98 24.41
N LEU A 143 6.83 -13.95 23.49
CA LEU A 143 7.79 -13.86 22.39
C LEU A 143 7.46 -12.70 21.45
N PHE A 144 6.19 -12.49 21.14
CA PHE A 144 5.73 -11.33 20.37
C PHE A 144 6.04 -10.03 21.10
N ALA A 145 5.69 -9.90 22.38
CA ALA A 145 5.97 -8.70 23.18
C ALA A 145 7.46 -8.35 23.21
N ALA A 146 8.31 -9.38 23.33
CA ALA A 146 9.76 -9.23 23.43
C ALA A 146 10.48 -9.01 22.09
N HIS A 147 9.83 -9.24 20.95
CA HIS A 147 10.53 -9.28 19.66
C HIS A 147 11.14 -7.90 19.28
N PRO A 148 12.46 -7.78 19.08
CA PRO A 148 13.12 -6.47 18.90
C PRO A 148 12.64 -5.62 17.72
N VAL A 149 12.12 -6.23 16.65
CA VAL A 149 11.49 -5.51 15.51
C VAL A 149 10.33 -4.60 15.91
N HIS A 150 9.77 -4.78 17.11
CA HIS A 150 8.70 -3.93 17.64
C HIS A 150 9.22 -2.63 18.26
N THR A 151 10.53 -2.45 18.38
CA THR A 151 11.09 -1.23 18.96
C THR A 151 10.66 0.02 18.19
N GLU A 152 10.73 0.00 16.86
CA GLU A 152 10.22 1.12 16.04
C GLU A 152 8.71 1.36 16.25
N VAL A 153 7.92 0.31 16.45
CA VAL A 153 6.46 0.41 16.65
C VAL A 153 6.12 1.10 17.96
N VAL A 154 6.89 0.86 19.02
CA VAL A 154 6.61 1.36 20.37
C VAL A 154 7.34 2.67 20.66
N ALA A 155 8.62 2.76 20.28
CA ALA A 155 9.48 3.90 20.57
C ALA A 155 9.21 5.09 19.64
N SER A 156 8.87 4.88 18.36
CA SER A 156 8.38 5.99 17.52
C SER A 156 6.96 6.35 17.93
N ILE A 157 6.75 7.59 18.35
CA ILE A 157 5.45 8.06 18.81
C ILE A 157 4.43 8.06 17.68
N LYS A 158 4.85 8.50 16.48
CA LYS A 158 4.05 8.48 15.27
C LYS A 158 3.51 7.09 14.91
N ASN A 159 4.21 6.02 15.31
CA ASN A 159 3.78 4.64 15.06
C ASN A 159 2.67 4.11 16.00
N ARG A 160 2.07 5.00 16.81
CA ARG A 160 0.78 4.74 17.49
C ARG A 160 -0.30 4.27 16.51
N ASP A 161 -0.19 4.63 15.24
CA ASP A 161 -1.06 4.15 14.16
C ASP A 161 -1.07 2.62 14.01
N GLU A 162 0.08 1.95 14.07
CA GLU A 162 0.22 0.50 14.01
C GLU A 162 -0.35 -0.19 15.25
N ILE A 163 -0.10 0.39 16.44
CA ILE A 163 -0.61 -0.13 17.72
C ILE A 163 -2.14 -0.09 17.72
N LEU A 164 -2.73 1.05 17.36
CA LEU A 164 -4.19 1.21 17.29
C LEU A 164 -4.81 0.32 16.21
N ALA A 165 -4.19 0.22 15.03
CA ALA A 165 -4.68 -0.63 13.95
C ALA A 165 -4.80 -2.10 14.39
N LEU A 166 -3.75 -2.67 14.98
CA LEU A 166 -3.79 -4.05 15.47
C LEU A 166 -4.69 -4.21 16.70
N LEU A 167 -4.72 -3.23 17.62
CA LEU A 167 -5.59 -3.24 18.80
C LEU A 167 -7.07 -3.34 18.38
N PHE A 168 -7.53 -2.47 17.47
CA PHE A 168 -8.92 -2.49 16.99
C PHE A 168 -9.25 -3.74 16.18
N ALA A 169 -8.30 -4.27 15.40
CA ALA A 169 -8.48 -5.56 14.73
C ALA A 169 -8.65 -6.72 15.72
N LEU A 170 -7.89 -6.72 16.83
CA LEU A 170 -8.03 -7.72 17.90
C LEU A 170 -9.33 -7.54 18.70
N ILE A 171 -9.81 -6.31 18.92
CA ILE A 171 -11.12 -6.04 19.53
C ILE A 171 -12.22 -6.63 18.64
N ALA A 172 -12.15 -6.42 17.33
CA ALA A 172 -13.09 -6.99 16.37
C ALA A 172 -13.06 -8.53 16.40
N CYS A 173 -11.86 -9.14 16.40
CA CYS A 173 -11.71 -10.59 16.54
C CYS A 173 -12.38 -11.10 17.83
N TRP A 174 -12.04 -10.49 18.96
CA TRP A 174 -12.52 -10.92 20.27
C TRP A 174 -14.05 -10.77 20.41
N GLY A 175 -14.60 -9.65 19.93
CA GLY A 175 -16.04 -9.42 19.89
C GLY A 175 -16.78 -10.49 19.08
N LEU A 176 -16.30 -10.79 17.87
CA LEU A 176 -16.90 -11.82 17.02
C LEU A 176 -16.81 -13.23 17.61
N PHE A 177 -15.74 -13.54 18.36
CA PHE A 177 -15.67 -14.80 19.09
C PHE A 177 -16.67 -14.87 20.24
N LYS A 178 -16.79 -13.80 21.03
CA LYS A 178 -17.71 -13.73 22.17
C LYS A 178 -19.17 -13.73 21.75
N ALA A 179 -19.50 -13.16 20.58
CA ALA A 179 -20.86 -13.17 20.04
C ALA A 179 -21.47 -14.57 19.92
N VAL A 180 -20.64 -15.62 19.80
CA VAL A 180 -21.08 -17.02 19.69
C VAL A 180 -21.50 -17.60 21.04
N GLU A 181 -20.97 -17.08 22.14
CA GLU A 181 -21.24 -17.57 23.49
C GLU A 181 -22.55 -17.03 24.07
N PHE A 182 -23.10 -15.96 23.48
CA PHE A 182 -24.27 -15.24 23.99
C PHE A 182 -25.43 -15.25 22.99
N ASN A 183 -26.64 -15.04 23.52
CA ASN A 183 -27.87 -14.87 22.75
C ASN A 183 -28.50 -13.48 23.03
N GLY A 184 -29.48 -13.08 22.22
CA GLY A 184 -30.22 -11.83 22.41
C GLY A 184 -29.34 -10.57 22.30
N ILE A 185 -29.57 -9.58 23.17
CA ILE A 185 -28.88 -8.28 23.11
C ILE A 185 -27.36 -8.39 23.27
N LYS A 186 -26.88 -9.33 24.08
CA LYS A 186 -25.43 -9.56 24.25
C LYS A 186 -24.79 -10.04 22.95
N LYS A 187 -25.45 -10.92 22.19
CA LYS A 187 -24.98 -11.33 20.85
C LYS A 187 -24.84 -10.13 19.92
N ILE A 188 -25.83 -9.23 19.95
CA ILE A 188 -25.83 -8.01 19.12
C ILE A 188 -24.66 -7.10 19.52
N LEU A 189 -24.50 -6.80 20.82
CA LEU A 189 -23.42 -5.96 21.32
C LEU A 189 -22.03 -6.50 20.95
N TYR A 190 -21.78 -7.80 21.14
CA TYR A 190 -20.52 -8.43 20.74
C TYR A 190 -20.33 -8.50 19.22
N THR A 191 -21.42 -8.63 18.45
CA THR A 191 -21.37 -8.53 16.99
C THR A 191 -21.02 -7.11 16.55
N MET A 192 -21.54 -6.09 17.23
CA MET A 192 -21.21 -4.68 16.97
C MET A 192 -19.74 -4.37 17.21
N LEU A 193 -19.09 -5.02 18.19
CA LEU A 193 -17.64 -4.91 18.36
C LEU A 193 -16.85 -5.39 17.12
N GLY A 194 -17.42 -6.24 16.26
CA GLY A 194 -16.81 -6.60 14.97
C GLY A 194 -16.57 -5.39 14.07
N PHE A 195 -17.41 -4.35 14.17
CA PHE A 195 -17.23 -3.09 13.44
C PHE A 195 -16.10 -2.21 13.99
N ALA A 196 -15.48 -2.57 15.12
CA ALA A 196 -14.26 -1.93 15.57
C ALA A 196 -13.13 -2.03 14.53
N PHE A 197 -13.18 -3.00 13.61
CA PHE A 197 -12.23 -3.08 12.50
C PHE A 197 -12.22 -1.82 11.61
N LEU A 198 -13.34 -1.08 11.53
CA LEU A 198 -13.38 0.19 10.81
C LEU A 198 -12.46 1.24 11.48
N PHE A 199 -12.34 1.21 12.81
CA PHE A 199 -11.40 2.05 13.55
C PHE A 199 -9.94 1.64 13.30
N ALA A 200 -9.68 0.36 12.96
CA ALA A 200 -8.34 -0.04 12.52
C ALA A 200 -7.97 0.65 11.20
N ILE A 201 -8.89 0.70 10.23
CA ILE A 201 -8.69 1.38 8.93
C ILE A 201 -8.54 2.90 9.12
N LEU A 202 -9.36 3.50 10.00
CA LEU A 202 -9.25 4.93 10.35
C LEU A 202 -7.98 5.27 11.14
N SER A 203 -7.34 4.28 11.75
CA SER A 203 -6.02 4.45 12.36
C SER A 203 -4.94 4.41 11.28
N LYS A 204 -5.04 3.43 10.37
CA LYS A 204 -4.11 3.26 9.26
C LYS A 204 -4.80 2.53 8.10
N PRO A 205 -4.88 3.09 6.88
CA PRO A 205 -5.55 2.43 5.77
C PRO A 205 -4.98 1.07 5.38
N THR A 206 -3.68 0.85 5.60
CA THR A 206 -3.02 -0.47 5.39
C THR A 206 -3.54 -1.56 6.32
N ALA A 207 -4.27 -1.22 7.39
CA ALA A 207 -4.94 -2.19 8.26
C ALA A 207 -5.95 -3.08 7.52
N ILE A 208 -6.36 -2.73 6.29
CA ILE A 208 -7.17 -3.60 5.44
C ILE A 208 -6.54 -5.00 5.25
N VAL A 209 -5.21 -5.13 5.33
CA VAL A 209 -4.49 -6.41 5.26
C VAL A 209 -4.79 -7.33 6.44
N LEU A 210 -5.27 -6.78 7.56
CA LEU A 210 -5.74 -7.54 8.71
C LEU A 210 -7.12 -8.16 8.48
N LEU A 211 -7.87 -7.74 7.44
CA LEU A 211 -9.21 -8.28 7.16
C LEU A 211 -9.17 -9.77 6.77
N PRO A 212 -8.30 -10.23 5.84
CA PRO A 212 -8.12 -11.66 5.61
C PRO A 212 -7.69 -12.46 6.85
N ILE A 213 -6.89 -11.86 7.76
CA ILE A 213 -6.49 -12.50 9.02
C ILE A 213 -7.69 -12.63 9.97
N LEU A 214 -8.51 -11.57 10.10
CA LEU A 214 -9.76 -11.59 10.85
C LEU A 214 -10.72 -12.66 10.31
N ILE A 215 -10.90 -12.72 8.99
CA ILE A 215 -11.70 -13.74 8.31
C ILE A 215 -11.16 -15.13 8.63
N LEU A 216 -9.85 -15.35 8.50
CA LEU A 216 -9.20 -16.62 8.81
C LEU A 216 -9.48 -17.05 10.25
N PHE A 217 -9.30 -16.13 11.21
CA PHE A 217 -9.51 -16.38 12.64
C PHE A 217 -10.97 -16.73 12.95
N VAL A 218 -11.91 -15.95 12.39
CA VAL A 218 -13.35 -16.14 12.59
C VAL A 218 -13.83 -17.42 11.93
N VAL A 219 -13.46 -17.70 10.68
CA VAL A 219 -13.89 -18.91 9.96
C VAL A 219 -13.31 -20.18 10.61
N ILE A 220 -12.11 -20.13 11.19
CA ILE A 220 -11.56 -21.27 11.94
C ILE A 220 -12.34 -21.53 13.23
N HIS A 221 -12.83 -20.47 13.88
CA HIS A 221 -13.54 -20.54 15.15
C HIS A 221 -15.05 -20.82 14.99
N ASN A 222 -15.72 -20.19 14.03
CA ASN A 222 -17.18 -20.16 13.89
C ASN A 222 -17.68 -20.08 12.43
N LYS A 223 -18.77 -20.79 12.15
CA LYS A 223 -19.49 -20.79 10.85
C LYS A 223 -20.53 -19.68 10.73
N GLU A 224 -21.13 -19.23 11.83
CA GLU A 224 -22.32 -18.37 11.78
C GLU A 224 -22.03 -16.90 11.44
N SER A 225 -20.77 -16.46 11.55
CA SER A 225 -20.40 -15.05 11.40
C SER A 225 -20.15 -14.60 9.94
N LEU A 226 -20.42 -15.45 8.95
CA LEU A 226 -20.16 -15.17 7.53
C LEU A 226 -20.85 -13.89 7.03
N LEU A 227 -22.10 -13.63 7.42
CA LEU A 227 -22.82 -12.42 7.02
C LEU A 227 -22.20 -11.15 7.62
N VAL A 228 -21.73 -11.21 8.87
CA VAL A 228 -21.07 -10.07 9.50
C VAL A 228 -19.74 -9.79 8.80
N LEU A 229 -18.99 -10.82 8.44
CA LEU A 229 -17.77 -10.69 7.65
C LEU A 229 -18.05 -10.11 6.25
N LEU A 230 -19.20 -10.40 5.62
CA LEU A 230 -19.65 -9.79 4.35
C LEU A 230 -19.82 -8.30 4.47
N VAL A 231 -20.66 -7.90 5.41
CA VAL A 231 -20.94 -6.49 5.64
C VAL A 231 -19.65 -5.76 6.01
N LEU A 232 -18.86 -6.32 6.93
CA LEU A 232 -17.60 -5.74 7.34
C LEU A 232 -16.63 -5.58 6.16
N SER A 233 -16.50 -6.58 5.28
CA SER A 233 -15.60 -6.51 4.12
C SER A 233 -16.03 -5.43 3.13
N ILE A 234 -17.33 -5.36 2.82
CA ILE A 234 -17.87 -4.33 1.92
C ILE A 234 -17.62 -2.95 2.51
N VAL A 235 -18.02 -2.73 3.76
CA VAL A 235 -17.87 -1.42 4.43
C VAL A 235 -16.39 -1.04 4.58
N SER A 236 -15.51 -2.01 4.85
CA SER A 236 -14.06 -1.77 4.94
C SER A 236 -13.46 -1.33 3.61
N ILE A 237 -13.84 -1.98 2.50
CA ILE A 237 -13.36 -1.61 1.17
C ILE A 237 -13.93 -0.25 0.75
N MET A 238 -15.20 0.03 1.05
CA MET A 238 -15.81 1.33 0.80
C MET A 238 -15.10 2.43 1.60
N LEU A 239 -14.82 2.17 2.87
CA LEU A 239 -14.10 3.11 3.72
C LEU A 239 -12.69 3.36 3.15
N LEU A 240 -11.95 2.31 2.81
CA LEU A 240 -10.62 2.44 2.19
C LEU A 240 -10.66 3.32 0.93
N ALA A 241 -11.64 3.09 0.05
CA ALA A 241 -11.86 3.89 -1.16
C ALA A 241 -11.99 5.39 -0.85
N ILE A 242 -12.83 5.71 0.12
CA ILE A 242 -13.06 7.09 0.58
C ILE A 242 -11.77 7.67 1.15
N THR A 243 -11.07 6.93 2.03
CA THR A 243 -9.86 7.43 2.70
C THR A 243 -8.70 7.74 1.75
N GLN A 244 -8.57 6.98 0.66
CA GLN A 244 -7.47 7.16 -0.29
C GLN A 244 -7.77 8.20 -1.36
N SER A 245 -8.98 8.81 -1.35
CA SER A 245 -9.47 9.65 -2.45
C SER A 245 -9.36 8.97 -3.83
N ILE A 246 -9.29 7.64 -3.83
CA ILE A 246 -9.21 6.84 -5.05
C ILE A 246 -10.65 6.66 -5.52
N ILE A 247 -10.97 7.25 -6.66
CA ILE A 247 -12.19 6.90 -7.38
C ILE A 247 -11.97 5.49 -7.95
N PHE A 248 -12.30 4.47 -7.17
CA PHE A 248 -12.45 3.14 -7.75
C PHE A 248 -13.59 3.23 -8.75
N SER A 249 -13.34 2.74 -9.96
CA SER A 249 -14.46 2.34 -10.80
C SER A 249 -15.31 1.33 -10.02
N ILE A 250 -16.63 1.36 -10.19
CA ILE A 250 -17.53 0.36 -9.60
C ILE A 250 -17.04 -1.07 -9.90
N ALA A 251 -16.42 -1.27 -11.08
CA ALA A 251 -15.76 -2.51 -11.45
C ALA A 251 -14.59 -2.91 -10.52
N GLN A 252 -13.64 -2.01 -10.24
CA GLN A 252 -12.53 -2.27 -9.31
C GLN A 252 -13.02 -2.58 -7.90
N PHE A 253 -14.02 -1.83 -7.43
CA PHE A 253 -14.64 -2.08 -6.13
C PHE A 253 -15.25 -3.49 -6.05
N LEU A 254 -16.03 -3.88 -7.07
CA LEU A 254 -16.65 -5.19 -7.13
C LEU A 254 -15.64 -6.32 -7.30
N ILE A 255 -14.52 -6.10 -8.01
CA ILE A 255 -13.40 -7.03 -8.09
C ILE A 255 -12.77 -7.24 -6.70
N MET A 256 -12.46 -6.18 -5.97
CA MET A 256 -11.85 -6.29 -4.63
C MET A 256 -12.76 -7.04 -3.66
N VAL A 257 -14.06 -6.71 -3.65
CA VAL A 257 -15.06 -7.43 -2.86
C VAL A 257 -15.10 -8.90 -3.28
N SER A 258 -15.15 -9.19 -4.58
CA SER A 258 -15.20 -10.55 -5.11
C SER A 258 -13.97 -11.38 -4.74
N ILE A 259 -12.77 -10.81 -4.75
CA ILE A 259 -11.52 -11.48 -4.34
C ILE A 259 -11.59 -11.86 -2.86
N VAL A 260 -12.00 -10.93 -1.99
CA VAL A 260 -12.16 -11.21 -0.55
C VAL A 260 -13.20 -12.32 -0.34
N TRP A 261 -14.31 -12.27 -1.08
CA TRP A 261 -15.38 -13.27 -0.99
C TRP A 261 -14.99 -14.64 -1.51
N LEU A 262 -14.25 -14.69 -2.62
CA LEU A 262 -13.68 -15.92 -3.13
C LEU A 262 -12.72 -16.54 -2.12
N ALA A 263 -11.88 -15.72 -1.46
CA ALA A 263 -10.98 -16.19 -0.41
C ALA A 263 -11.76 -16.75 0.81
N VAL A 264 -12.79 -16.04 1.28
CA VAL A 264 -13.69 -16.51 2.35
C VAL A 264 -14.32 -17.86 1.97
N PHE A 265 -14.84 -17.96 0.76
CA PHE A 265 -15.50 -19.17 0.25
C PHE A 265 -14.52 -20.35 0.15
N ILE A 266 -13.33 -20.13 -0.41
CA ILE A 266 -12.26 -21.13 -0.49
C ILE A 266 -11.86 -21.60 0.92
N LEU A 267 -11.63 -20.68 1.86
CA LEU A 267 -11.31 -21.01 3.25
C LEU A 267 -12.42 -21.84 3.90
N HIS A 268 -13.68 -21.45 3.71
CA HIS A 268 -14.83 -22.17 4.24
C HIS A 268 -14.91 -23.61 3.69
N ILE A 269 -14.71 -23.78 2.37
CA ILE A 269 -14.66 -25.10 1.73
C ILE A 269 -13.50 -25.94 2.28
N ILE A 270 -12.29 -25.37 2.38
CA ILE A 270 -11.11 -26.10 2.86
C ILE A 270 -11.33 -26.58 4.30
N ILE A 271 -11.83 -25.70 5.16
CA ILE A 271 -12.00 -25.97 6.59
C ILE A 271 -13.17 -26.94 6.84
N TYR A 272 -14.29 -26.76 6.15
CA TYR A 272 -15.54 -27.49 6.41
C TYR A 272 -15.89 -28.52 5.36
N LYS A 273 -14.94 -28.93 4.52
CA LYS A 273 -15.13 -29.94 3.47
C LYS A 273 -15.91 -31.16 3.97
N ASP A 274 -15.56 -31.71 5.13
CA ASP A 274 -16.17 -32.95 5.61
C ASP A 274 -17.62 -32.72 6.06
N ASP A 275 -17.94 -31.56 6.64
CA ASP A 275 -19.32 -31.18 6.96
C ASP A 275 -20.17 -30.94 5.70
N VAL A 276 -19.55 -30.31 4.68
CA VAL A 276 -20.18 -30.11 3.37
C VAL A 276 -20.44 -31.47 2.70
N MET A 277 -19.44 -32.36 2.70
CA MET A 277 -19.51 -33.69 2.09
C MET A 277 -20.41 -34.67 2.85
N ASN A 278 -20.53 -34.53 4.17
CA ASN A 278 -21.39 -35.35 5.03
C ASN A 278 -22.77 -34.75 5.29
N SER A 279 -23.07 -33.60 4.70
CA SER A 279 -24.40 -33.00 4.79
C SER A 279 -25.46 -34.00 4.32
N LYS A 280 -26.61 -34.03 5.01
CA LYS A 280 -27.72 -34.95 4.71
C LYS A 280 -28.09 -34.95 3.21
N TRP A 281 -27.87 -33.84 2.52
CA TRP A 281 -28.11 -33.67 1.10
C TRP A 281 -27.04 -34.29 0.21
N VAL A 282 -25.75 -34.09 0.49
CA VAL A 282 -24.66 -34.73 -0.28
C VAL A 282 -24.69 -36.24 -0.07
N VAL A 283 -24.97 -36.72 1.14
CA VAL A 283 -25.13 -38.15 1.41
C VAL A 283 -26.35 -38.73 0.67
N ARG A 284 -27.48 -38.01 0.63
CA ARG A 284 -28.67 -38.42 -0.13
C ARG A 284 -28.41 -38.44 -1.64
N TYR A 285 -27.70 -37.44 -2.16
CA TYR A 285 -27.33 -37.36 -3.58
C TYR A 285 -26.31 -38.43 -3.97
N ARG A 286 -25.32 -38.71 -3.09
CA ARG A 286 -24.36 -39.81 -3.26
C ARG A 286 -25.05 -41.17 -3.23
N ARG A 287 -26.10 -41.32 -2.41
CA ARG A 287 -26.94 -42.53 -2.36
C ARG A 287 -27.80 -42.69 -3.62
N ILE A 288 -28.31 -41.59 -4.19
CA ILE A 288 -29.00 -41.56 -5.49
C ILE A 288 -28.03 -41.94 -6.61
N LEU A 289 -26.85 -41.31 -6.67
CA LEU A 289 -25.78 -41.61 -7.64
C LEU A 289 -25.28 -43.07 -7.51
N MET A 290 -25.16 -43.61 -6.29
CA MET A 290 -24.84 -45.02 -6.08
C MET A 290 -26.00 -45.95 -6.48
N GLY A 291 -27.25 -45.53 -6.34
CA GLY A 291 -28.41 -46.22 -6.92
C GLY A 291 -28.39 -46.26 -8.44
N TYR A 292 -27.97 -45.16 -9.09
CA TYR A 292 -27.66 -45.14 -10.53
C TYR A 292 -26.44 -46.00 -10.87
N ARG A 293 -25.41 -46.04 -10.03
CA ARG A 293 -24.23 -46.92 -10.20
C ARG A 293 -24.60 -48.40 -10.17
N LYS A 294 -25.60 -48.79 -9.36
CA LYS A 294 -26.15 -50.15 -9.32
C LYS A 294 -26.96 -50.49 -10.57
N LYS A 295 -27.70 -49.52 -11.13
CA LYS A 295 -28.41 -49.64 -12.42
C LYS A 295 -27.49 -49.57 -13.65
N ILE A 296 -26.35 -48.89 -13.53
CA ILE A 296 -25.35 -48.76 -14.61
C ILE A 296 -24.38 -49.95 -14.59
N ALA A 297 -24.22 -50.66 -13.46
CA ALA A 297 -23.43 -51.89 -13.39
C ALA A 297 -24.00 -53.05 -14.25
N GLU A 298 -25.27 -52.95 -14.71
CA GLU A 298 -25.85 -53.85 -15.71
C GLU A 298 -25.48 -53.48 -17.16
N TYR A 299 -24.85 -52.33 -17.38
CA TYR A 299 -24.30 -51.91 -18.67
C TYR A 299 -22.78 -51.79 -18.56
N ASN A 300 -22.06 -52.56 -19.38
CA ASN A 300 -20.62 -52.67 -19.38
C ASN A 300 -19.92 -51.35 -19.81
N VAL A 301 -19.87 -50.37 -18.91
CA VAL A 301 -19.23 -49.06 -19.12
C VAL A 301 -18.25 -48.82 -17.97
N GLN A 302 -17.20 -49.64 -17.92
CA GLN A 302 -16.07 -49.43 -17.02
C GLN A 302 -15.18 -48.23 -17.43
N SER A 303 -15.35 -47.65 -18.62
CA SER A 303 -14.48 -46.59 -19.14
C SER A 303 -14.94 -45.15 -18.84
N PHE A 304 -16.20 -44.90 -18.48
CA PHE A 304 -16.72 -43.52 -18.43
C PHE A 304 -16.64 -42.83 -17.05
N ILE A 305 -16.48 -43.59 -15.95
CA ILE A 305 -16.53 -43.04 -14.58
C ILE A 305 -15.13 -42.89 -13.93
N ALA A 306 -14.04 -43.24 -14.63
CA ALA A 306 -12.68 -43.04 -14.12
C ALA A 306 -12.26 -41.56 -14.04
N ALA A 307 -12.98 -40.63 -14.68
CA ALA A 307 -12.65 -39.21 -14.67
C ALA A 307 -13.28 -38.45 -13.48
N SER A 308 -13.06 -38.92 -12.24
CA SER A 308 -13.18 -38.02 -11.09
C SER A 308 -11.98 -37.08 -11.12
N ILE A 309 -12.16 -35.82 -11.53
CA ILE A 309 -11.11 -34.81 -11.41
C ILE A 309 -10.72 -34.73 -9.93
N SER A 310 -9.53 -35.20 -9.59
CA SER A 310 -9.01 -35.12 -8.24
C SER A 310 -8.96 -33.66 -7.79
N ILE A 311 -9.14 -33.39 -6.50
CA ILE A 311 -9.03 -32.02 -5.96
C ILE A 311 -7.66 -31.39 -6.30
N LYS A 312 -6.61 -32.22 -6.44
CA LYS A 312 -5.29 -31.76 -6.89
C LYS A 312 -5.32 -31.25 -8.34
N THR A 313 -6.02 -31.94 -9.24
CA THR A 313 -6.20 -31.50 -10.63
C THR A 313 -7.14 -30.30 -10.74
N ALA A 314 -8.17 -30.19 -9.90
CA ALA A 314 -9.02 -28.99 -9.85
C ALA A 314 -8.26 -27.75 -9.35
N ILE A 315 -7.40 -27.90 -8.33
CA ILE A 315 -6.53 -26.82 -7.83
C ILE A 315 -5.47 -26.46 -8.87
N LEU A 316 -4.87 -27.44 -9.55
CA LEU A 316 -3.90 -27.20 -10.61
C LEU A 316 -4.54 -26.46 -11.80
N ILE A 317 -5.73 -26.87 -12.24
CA ILE A 317 -6.50 -26.18 -13.28
C ILE A 317 -6.84 -24.76 -12.84
N ALA A 318 -7.27 -24.55 -11.59
CA ALA A 318 -7.53 -23.21 -11.07
C ALA A 318 -6.28 -22.32 -11.06
N LEU A 319 -5.12 -22.85 -10.64
CA LEU A 319 -3.85 -22.13 -10.62
C LEU A 319 -3.33 -21.80 -12.03
N VAL A 320 -3.43 -22.75 -12.96
CA VAL A 320 -3.06 -22.54 -14.38
C VAL A 320 -3.98 -21.50 -15.02
N LEU A 321 -5.28 -21.56 -14.73
CA LEU A 321 -6.22 -20.56 -15.23
C LEU A 321 -5.92 -19.17 -14.63
N ILE A 322 -5.69 -19.06 -13.31
CA ILE A 322 -5.27 -17.79 -12.66
C ILE A 322 -4.03 -17.21 -13.34
N LEU A 323 -3.02 -18.05 -13.62
CA LEU A 323 -1.79 -17.65 -14.31
C LEU A 323 -2.09 -17.13 -15.74
N VAL A 324 -2.93 -17.84 -16.50
CA VAL A 324 -3.32 -17.44 -17.86
C VAL A 324 -4.13 -16.13 -17.85
N SER A 325 -5.04 -15.92 -16.91
CA SER A 325 -5.74 -14.62 -16.79
C SER A 325 -4.84 -13.49 -16.37
N PHE A 326 -3.87 -13.76 -15.50
CA PHE A 326 -2.88 -12.76 -15.14
C PHE A 326 -2.04 -12.35 -16.36
N ILE A 327 -1.64 -13.32 -17.20
CA ILE A 327 -0.92 -13.08 -18.47
C ILE A 327 -1.78 -12.29 -19.47
N LEU A 328 -3.08 -12.58 -19.58
CA LEU A 328 -3.98 -11.91 -20.52
C LEU A 328 -4.35 -10.47 -20.10
N VAL A 329 -4.52 -10.22 -18.80
CA VAL A 329 -4.66 -8.86 -18.25
C VAL A 329 -3.36 -8.08 -18.44
N TRP A 330 -2.21 -8.74 -18.26
CA TRP A 330 -0.89 -8.17 -18.47
C TRP A 330 -0.59 -7.85 -19.95
N ALA A 331 -1.16 -8.60 -20.89
CA ALA A 331 -1.06 -8.36 -22.33
C ALA A 331 -1.97 -7.23 -22.87
N GLY A 332 -2.69 -6.52 -22.00
CA GLY A 332 -3.46 -5.32 -22.40
C GLY A 332 -4.77 -5.59 -23.13
N VAL A 333 -5.29 -6.81 -23.11
CA VAL A 333 -6.58 -7.17 -23.75
C VAL A 333 -7.73 -6.46 -23.01
N PRO A 334 -8.43 -5.47 -23.62
CA PRO A 334 -9.44 -4.70 -22.90
C PRO A 334 -10.73 -5.51 -22.74
N LYS A 335 -11.28 -5.46 -21.52
CA LYS A 335 -12.71 -5.60 -21.17
C LYS A 335 -13.50 -6.60 -22.03
N GLY A 336 -13.33 -7.90 -21.80
CA GLY A 336 -14.22 -8.88 -22.43
C GLY A 336 -14.08 -10.34 -22.01
N PHE A 337 -12.91 -10.79 -21.58
CA PHE A 337 -12.69 -12.23 -21.37
C PHE A 337 -12.46 -12.57 -19.90
N VAL A 338 -13.57 -12.79 -19.18
CA VAL A 338 -13.54 -13.45 -17.87
C VAL A 338 -14.27 -14.81 -17.81
N PRO A 339 -15.16 -15.28 -18.70
CA PRO A 339 -15.93 -16.48 -18.37
C PRO A 339 -15.35 -17.78 -18.93
N ILE A 340 -14.16 -18.19 -18.46
CA ILE A 340 -13.80 -19.63 -18.35
C ILE A 340 -13.72 -20.05 -16.86
N PHE A 341 -13.57 -19.09 -15.95
CA PHE A 341 -13.42 -19.30 -14.50
C PHE A 341 -14.67 -19.80 -13.78
N LEU A 342 -15.84 -19.79 -14.43
CA LEU A 342 -17.12 -19.99 -13.75
C LEU A 342 -17.91 -21.22 -14.21
N LEU A 343 -17.45 -21.98 -15.21
CA LEU A 343 -18.16 -23.19 -15.64
C LEU A 343 -18.11 -24.33 -14.60
N ALA A 344 -17.04 -24.43 -13.81
CA ALA A 344 -16.93 -25.45 -12.77
C ALA A 344 -17.84 -25.16 -11.55
N PRO A 345 -17.89 -23.93 -10.99
CA PRO A 345 -18.88 -23.58 -9.98
C PRO A 345 -20.32 -23.67 -10.49
N LEU A 346 -20.62 -23.23 -11.72
CA LEU A 346 -21.96 -23.28 -12.31
C LEU A 346 -22.47 -24.71 -12.52
N THR A 347 -21.62 -25.62 -13.03
CA THR A 347 -21.98 -27.04 -13.20
C THR A 347 -22.09 -27.77 -11.86
N TYR A 348 -21.35 -27.34 -10.83
CA TYR A 348 -21.46 -27.85 -9.46
C TYR A 348 -22.69 -27.28 -8.71
N PHE A 349 -23.05 -26.02 -9.00
CA PHE A 349 -24.21 -25.26 -8.52
C PHE A 349 -25.53 -25.82 -9.06
N LEU A 350 -25.58 -26.13 -10.36
CA LEU A 350 -26.75 -26.73 -11.03
C LEU A 350 -27.12 -28.13 -10.49
N GLN A 351 -26.22 -28.80 -9.76
CA GLN A 351 -26.46 -30.12 -9.17
C GLN A 351 -27.07 -30.08 -7.74
N TRP A 352 -27.28 -28.91 -7.13
CA TRP A 352 -27.51 -28.78 -5.68
C TRP A 352 -28.87 -28.14 -5.27
N HIS A 353 -29.96 -28.46 -5.96
CA HIS A 353 -31.28 -27.91 -5.63
C HIS A 353 -31.93 -28.55 -4.38
N LYS A 354 -32.28 -27.72 -3.36
CA LYS A 354 -33.62 -27.68 -2.70
C LYS A 354 -33.78 -26.75 -1.47
N ARG A 355 -32.80 -25.94 -1.04
CA ARG A 355 -33.02 -24.91 -0.01
C ARG A 355 -32.37 -23.60 -0.40
N PHE A 356 -33.12 -22.76 -1.10
CA PHE A 356 -32.67 -21.40 -1.43
C PHE A 356 -33.32 -20.40 -0.48
N SER A 357 -32.52 -19.52 0.12
CA SER A 357 -33.03 -18.31 0.81
C SER A 357 -32.70 -17.08 -0.03
N ILE A 358 -33.49 -16.01 0.13
CA ILE A 358 -33.27 -14.69 -0.51
C ILE A 358 -31.82 -14.20 -0.38
N ILE A 359 -31.12 -14.60 0.68
CA ILE A 359 -29.71 -14.24 0.93
C ILE A 359 -28.76 -14.92 -0.08
N HIS A 360 -28.99 -16.18 -0.45
CA HIS A 360 -28.18 -16.87 -1.46
C HIS A 360 -28.43 -16.30 -2.87
N PHE A 361 -29.66 -15.84 -3.12
CA PHE A 361 -30.05 -15.15 -4.34
C PHE A 361 -29.34 -13.80 -4.48
N LEU A 362 -29.34 -12.99 -3.41
CA LEU A 362 -28.72 -11.68 -3.40
C LEU A 362 -27.19 -11.76 -3.45
N VAL A 363 -26.57 -12.76 -2.81
CA VAL A 363 -25.12 -13.03 -2.91
C VAL A 363 -24.74 -13.46 -4.34
N PHE A 364 -25.55 -14.29 -4.99
CA PHE A 364 -25.36 -14.64 -6.40
C PHE A 364 -25.52 -13.40 -7.30
N LEU A 365 -26.49 -12.53 -7.04
CA LEU A 365 -26.71 -11.29 -7.79
C LEU A 365 -25.55 -10.28 -7.62
N LEU A 366 -24.97 -10.19 -6.42
CA LEU A 366 -23.85 -9.31 -6.08
C LEU A 366 -22.51 -9.79 -6.66
N LEU A 367 -22.29 -11.10 -6.82
CA LEU A 367 -21.08 -11.69 -7.38
C LEU A 367 -20.95 -11.55 -8.91
N PHE A 368 -21.99 -11.07 -9.60
CA PHE A 368 -22.17 -11.22 -11.06
C PHE A 368 -22.23 -9.89 -11.84
N SER A 369 -21.60 -8.82 -11.34
CA SER A 369 -21.77 -7.47 -11.88
C SER A 369 -21.20 -7.19 -13.29
N ALA A 370 -22.00 -6.44 -14.04
CA ALA A 370 -21.74 -5.57 -15.20
C ALA A 370 -21.15 -6.15 -16.51
N SER A 371 -19.99 -6.82 -16.51
CA SER A 371 -19.29 -7.13 -17.78
C SER A 371 -19.74 -8.41 -18.49
N VAL A 372 -20.66 -9.18 -17.89
CA VAL A 372 -20.99 -10.56 -18.32
C VAL A 372 -22.47 -10.71 -18.73
N LEU A 373 -23.24 -9.62 -18.79
CA LEU A 373 -24.68 -9.68 -19.10
C LEU A 373 -24.99 -10.26 -20.48
N LEU A 374 -24.11 -10.08 -21.47
CA LEU A 374 -24.24 -10.64 -22.83
C LEU A 374 -23.95 -12.14 -22.88
N ASP A 375 -22.95 -12.62 -22.14
CA ASP A 375 -22.57 -14.03 -22.05
C ASP A 375 -23.54 -14.84 -21.19
N MET A 376 -24.20 -14.19 -20.23
CA MET A 376 -25.29 -14.78 -19.43
C MET A 376 -26.58 -14.96 -20.26
N PHE A 377 -26.83 -14.07 -21.22
CA PHE A 377 -27.95 -14.21 -22.15
C PHE A 377 -27.76 -15.42 -23.08
N THR A 378 -26.56 -15.57 -23.66
CA THR A 378 -26.23 -16.71 -24.54
C THR A 378 -26.19 -18.04 -23.80
N SER A 379 -25.60 -18.09 -22.60
CA SER A 379 -25.58 -19.30 -21.77
C SER A 379 -26.95 -19.65 -21.18
N GLY A 380 -27.77 -18.66 -20.84
CA GLY A 380 -29.18 -18.84 -20.47
C GLY A 380 -30.02 -19.41 -21.61
N LEU A 381 -29.85 -18.91 -22.84
CA LEU A 381 -30.50 -19.44 -24.04
C LEU A 381 -30.03 -20.86 -24.38
N LEU A 382 -28.74 -21.15 -24.27
CA LEU A 382 -28.18 -22.49 -24.46
C LEU A 382 -28.73 -23.49 -23.44
N TYR A 383 -28.92 -23.07 -22.19
CA TYR A 383 -29.50 -23.89 -21.14
C TYR A 383 -31.02 -24.08 -21.29
N ILE A 384 -31.75 -23.04 -21.71
CA ILE A 384 -33.16 -23.16 -22.10
C ILE A 384 -33.29 -24.12 -23.28
N GLY A 385 -32.39 -24.05 -24.27
CA GLY A 385 -32.30 -25.02 -25.36
C GLY A 385 -32.02 -26.45 -24.88
N TYR A 386 -31.15 -26.62 -23.88
CA TYR A 386 -30.87 -27.92 -23.24
C TYR A 386 -32.08 -28.49 -22.46
N ILE A 387 -32.86 -27.65 -21.78
CA ILE A 387 -34.07 -28.10 -21.06
C ILE A 387 -35.21 -28.43 -22.04
N VAL A 388 -35.41 -27.59 -23.06
CA VAL A 388 -36.43 -27.81 -24.12
C VAL A 388 -36.16 -29.10 -24.90
N THR A 389 -34.89 -29.49 -25.06
CA THR A 389 -34.52 -30.76 -25.73
C THR A 389 -34.68 -32.00 -24.83
N LYS A 390 -34.82 -31.84 -23.50
CA LYS A 390 -34.95 -32.95 -22.54
C LYS A 390 -36.38 -33.44 -22.28
N LYS A 391 -37.40 -32.91 -22.97
CA LYS A 391 -38.83 -33.27 -22.81
C LYS A 391 -39.40 -33.08 -21.38
N GLU A 392 -38.77 -32.30 -20.50
CA GLU A 392 -39.39 -31.93 -19.22
C GLU A 392 -40.32 -30.72 -19.41
N THR A 393 -41.60 -30.88 -19.11
CA THR A 393 -42.70 -29.98 -19.49
C THR A 393 -42.98 -28.84 -18.52
N LYS A 394 -42.13 -28.58 -17.52
CA LYS A 394 -42.31 -27.45 -16.60
C LYS A 394 -41.07 -26.56 -16.57
N VAL A 395 -41.12 -25.51 -17.37
CA VAL A 395 -40.21 -24.36 -17.22
C VAL A 395 -40.83 -23.43 -16.18
N ASP A 396 -40.09 -23.15 -15.10
CA ASP A 396 -40.56 -22.32 -14.00
C ASP A 396 -40.68 -20.85 -14.45
N ILE A 397 -41.79 -20.17 -14.10
CA ILE A 397 -42.12 -18.80 -14.56
C ILE A 397 -41.04 -17.78 -14.19
N TRP A 398 -40.26 -18.10 -13.15
CA TRP A 398 -39.13 -17.34 -12.66
C TRP A 398 -38.00 -17.20 -13.68
N TYR A 399 -37.81 -18.16 -14.60
CA TYR A 399 -36.77 -18.07 -15.63
C TYR A 399 -37.16 -17.10 -16.75
N ILE A 400 -38.44 -17.01 -17.07
CA ILE A 400 -38.96 -16.04 -18.04
C ILE A 400 -38.88 -14.63 -17.45
N LEU A 401 -39.26 -14.48 -16.17
CA LEU A 401 -39.11 -13.23 -15.43
C LEU A 401 -37.63 -12.82 -15.26
N PHE A 402 -36.71 -13.77 -15.08
CA PHE A 402 -35.26 -13.52 -14.97
C PHE A 402 -34.64 -13.09 -16.30
N SER A 403 -35.03 -13.71 -17.41
CA SER A 403 -34.60 -13.29 -18.76
C SER A 403 -35.20 -11.93 -19.15
N ALA A 404 -36.45 -11.67 -18.79
CA ALA A 404 -37.09 -10.38 -19.01
C ALA A 404 -36.46 -9.26 -18.16
N TYR A 405 -36.14 -9.54 -16.89
CA TYR A 405 -35.43 -8.61 -16.00
C TYR A 405 -34.01 -8.31 -16.51
N SER A 406 -33.28 -9.33 -16.98
CA SER A 406 -31.94 -9.16 -17.56
C SER A 406 -31.98 -8.31 -18.83
N ALA A 407 -32.97 -8.52 -19.69
CA ALA A 407 -33.19 -7.69 -20.89
C ALA A 407 -33.58 -6.25 -20.55
N LEU A 408 -34.44 -6.04 -19.54
CA LEU A 408 -34.85 -4.71 -19.05
C LEU A 408 -33.67 -3.93 -18.46
N VAL A 409 -32.80 -4.61 -17.71
CA VAL A 409 -31.57 -4.04 -17.15
C VAL A 409 -30.58 -3.67 -18.28
N ILE A 410 -30.40 -4.52 -19.29
CA ILE A 410 -29.57 -4.15 -20.45
C ILE A 410 -30.11 -2.90 -21.16
N LEU A 411 -31.43 -2.79 -21.31
CA LEU A 411 -32.11 -1.65 -21.93
C LEU A 411 -31.94 -0.33 -21.15
N LEU A 412 -31.84 -0.41 -19.81
CA LEU A 412 -31.65 0.73 -18.92
C LEU A 412 -30.19 1.20 -18.78
N PHE A 413 -29.21 0.37 -19.15
CA PHE A 413 -27.78 0.62 -18.90
C PHE A 413 -26.94 0.89 -20.15
N THR A 414 -27.41 0.58 -21.37
CA THR A 414 -26.58 0.71 -22.60
C THR A 414 -27.07 1.75 -23.60
N ASP A 415 -28.18 2.44 -23.36
CA ASP A 415 -28.74 3.53 -24.20
C ASP A 415 -28.66 3.27 -25.72
N SER A 416 -28.83 2.00 -26.11
CA SER A 416 -28.56 1.54 -27.48
C SER A 416 -29.75 0.78 -28.04
N GLN A 417 -29.98 0.92 -29.36
CA GLN A 417 -31.02 0.19 -30.10
C GLN A 417 -30.94 -1.34 -29.93
N SER A 418 -29.80 -1.86 -29.44
CA SER A 418 -29.57 -3.26 -29.10
C SER A 418 -30.52 -3.81 -28.03
N GLY A 419 -30.93 -2.98 -27.05
CA GLY A 419 -31.85 -3.42 -25.98
C GLY A 419 -33.25 -3.75 -26.52
N PHE A 420 -33.75 -2.97 -27.49
CA PHE A 420 -35.04 -3.20 -28.14
C PHE A 420 -35.06 -4.44 -29.03
N VAL A 421 -33.98 -4.70 -29.77
CA VAL A 421 -33.83 -5.92 -30.58
C VAL A 421 -33.79 -7.16 -29.68
N THR A 422 -33.12 -7.07 -28.53
CA THR A 422 -33.01 -8.18 -27.57
C THR A 422 -34.36 -8.48 -26.91
N LEU A 423 -35.12 -7.46 -26.52
CA LEU A 423 -36.48 -7.61 -25.99
C LEU A 423 -37.43 -8.22 -27.04
N SER A 424 -37.31 -7.81 -28.31
CA SER A 424 -38.09 -8.32 -29.43
C SER A 424 -37.78 -9.80 -29.72
N ILE A 425 -36.51 -10.21 -29.61
CA ILE A 425 -36.08 -11.61 -29.78
C ILE A 425 -36.58 -12.48 -28.62
N VAL A 426 -36.55 -11.99 -27.37
CA VAL A 426 -37.11 -12.72 -26.21
C VAL A 426 -38.62 -12.91 -26.34
N ILE A 427 -39.34 -11.88 -26.80
CA ILE A 427 -40.79 -11.96 -27.09
C ILE A 427 -41.05 -12.95 -28.24
N LEU A 428 -40.26 -12.90 -29.32
CA LEU A 428 -40.35 -13.83 -30.45
C LEU A 428 -40.12 -15.30 -30.00
N PHE A 429 -39.13 -15.55 -29.13
CA PHE A 429 -38.87 -16.88 -28.58
C PHE A 429 -39.96 -17.36 -27.61
N ALA A 430 -40.54 -16.45 -26.82
CA ALA A 430 -41.70 -16.76 -25.96
C ALA A 430 -42.95 -17.13 -26.79
N VAL A 431 -43.13 -16.50 -27.96
CA VAL A 431 -44.22 -16.78 -28.91
C VAL A 431 -43.97 -18.09 -29.67
N LEU A 432 -42.73 -18.37 -30.09
CA LEU A 432 -42.35 -19.56 -30.85
C LEU A 432 -42.22 -20.85 -30.00
N TYR A 433 -42.33 -20.76 -28.67
CA TYR A 433 -42.23 -21.84 -27.69
C TYR A 433 -43.12 -23.07 -27.98
N LYS A 434 -44.19 -22.93 -28.77
CA LYS A 434 -45.09 -24.05 -29.14
C LYS A 434 -44.74 -24.75 -30.47
N SER A 435 -43.74 -24.32 -31.23
CA SER A 435 -43.44 -24.87 -32.57
C SER A 435 -42.40 -26.00 -32.55
N LYS A 436 -42.65 -27.08 -33.32
CA LYS A 436 -41.76 -28.25 -33.46
C LYS A 436 -40.38 -27.94 -34.07
N TRP A 437 -40.25 -26.81 -34.78
CA TRP A 437 -39.03 -26.38 -35.45
C TRP A 437 -38.14 -25.47 -34.58
N ALA A 438 -38.63 -25.03 -33.41
CA ALA A 438 -37.94 -24.09 -32.52
C ALA A 438 -36.53 -24.56 -32.11
N LYS A 439 -36.33 -25.88 -31.94
CA LYS A 439 -35.04 -26.46 -31.52
C LYS A 439 -33.89 -26.28 -32.52
N TYR A 440 -34.19 -26.20 -33.83
CA TYR A 440 -33.15 -26.03 -34.87
C TYR A 440 -32.82 -24.56 -35.09
N PHE A 441 -33.82 -23.68 -34.99
CA PHE A 441 -33.63 -22.23 -35.08
C PHE A 441 -32.88 -21.63 -33.87
N VAL A 442 -33.11 -22.16 -32.66
CA VAL A 442 -32.35 -21.77 -31.45
C VAL A 442 -30.86 -22.10 -31.61
N LEU A 443 -30.53 -23.29 -32.14
CA LEU A 443 -29.16 -23.77 -32.29
C LEU A 443 -28.39 -23.03 -33.40
N LEU A 444 -29.07 -22.76 -34.53
CA LEU A 444 -28.50 -22.00 -35.65
C LEU A 444 -28.31 -20.52 -35.26
N GLY A 445 -29.29 -19.95 -34.56
CA GLY A 445 -29.26 -18.57 -34.06
C GLY A 445 -28.18 -18.35 -33.01
N SER A 446 -27.98 -19.27 -32.05
CA SER A 446 -26.97 -19.13 -31.00
C SER A 446 -25.52 -19.16 -31.51
N CYS A 447 -25.29 -19.73 -32.69
CA CYS A 447 -23.94 -19.89 -33.27
C CYS A 447 -23.61 -18.84 -34.35
N ILE A 448 -24.62 -18.34 -35.07
CA ILE A 448 -24.42 -17.39 -36.17
C ILE A 448 -24.60 -15.93 -35.70
N LEU A 449 -25.48 -15.68 -34.72
CA LEU A 449 -25.73 -14.31 -34.27
C LEU A 449 -24.51 -13.63 -33.63
N PRO A 450 -23.70 -14.25 -32.75
CA PRO A 450 -22.56 -13.56 -32.13
C PRO A 450 -21.52 -13.10 -33.17
N THR A 451 -21.34 -13.89 -34.23
CA THR A 451 -20.40 -13.63 -35.33
C THR A 451 -20.92 -12.55 -36.28
N LEU A 452 -22.24 -12.54 -36.57
CA LEU A 452 -22.90 -11.44 -37.29
C LEU A 452 -22.96 -10.15 -36.46
N PHE A 453 -23.11 -10.26 -35.13
CA PHE A 453 -23.10 -9.14 -34.18
C PHE A 453 -21.76 -8.42 -34.20
N TYR A 454 -20.64 -9.16 -34.28
CA TYR A 454 -19.30 -8.59 -34.45
C TYR A 454 -19.07 -7.93 -35.83
N PHE A 455 -19.64 -8.48 -36.89
CA PHE A 455 -19.58 -7.90 -38.25
C PHE A 455 -20.35 -6.58 -38.37
N ILE A 456 -21.42 -6.42 -37.59
CA ILE A 456 -22.27 -5.22 -37.58
C ILE A 456 -21.71 -4.11 -36.68
N ILE A 457 -20.92 -4.47 -35.65
CA ILE A 457 -20.33 -3.52 -34.68
C ILE A 457 -19.16 -2.73 -35.26
N GLY A 458 -18.44 -3.26 -36.28
CA GLY A 458 -17.55 -2.50 -37.17
C GLY A 458 -16.85 -1.26 -36.59
N ASP A 459 -16.11 -1.41 -35.50
CA ASP A 459 -15.20 -0.38 -34.99
C ASP A 459 -13.78 -0.75 -35.41
N ASP A 460 -13.03 0.22 -35.93
CA ASP A 460 -11.64 0.14 -36.43
C ASP A 460 -10.58 -0.34 -35.39
N ILE A 461 -11.01 -0.93 -34.27
CA ILE A 461 -10.22 -1.22 -33.07
C ILE A 461 -9.65 -2.65 -33.08
N ILE A 462 -10.19 -3.57 -33.87
CA ILE A 462 -9.78 -4.99 -33.84
C ILE A 462 -9.00 -5.34 -35.12
N PRO A 463 -7.69 -5.68 -35.04
CA PRO A 463 -6.90 -6.11 -36.18
C PRO A 463 -7.56 -7.29 -36.90
N SER A 464 -7.61 -7.23 -38.23
CA SER A 464 -8.23 -8.26 -39.09
C SER A 464 -7.67 -9.68 -38.85
N GLU A 465 -6.41 -9.78 -38.41
CA GLU A 465 -5.73 -11.01 -38.02
C GLU A 465 -6.40 -11.74 -36.84
N ILE A 466 -6.85 -10.99 -35.82
CA ILE A 466 -7.55 -11.53 -34.65
C ILE A 466 -8.96 -11.99 -35.03
N LEU A 467 -9.61 -11.30 -35.97
CA LEU A 467 -10.93 -11.66 -36.47
C LEU A 467 -10.93 -13.01 -37.20
N VAL A 468 -9.88 -13.27 -38.01
CA VAL A 468 -9.68 -14.54 -38.71
C VAL A 468 -9.41 -15.68 -37.73
N HIS A 469 -8.64 -15.44 -36.66
CA HIS A 469 -8.40 -16.43 -35.61
C HIS A 469 -9.67 -16.77 -34.83
N LEU A 470 -10.51 -15.78 -34.52
CA LEU A 470 -11.82 -15.97 -33.91
C LEU A 470 -12.79 -16.75 -34.81
N LEU A 471 -12.75 -16.52 -36.12
CA LEU A 471 -13.55 -17.27 -37.09
C LEU A 471 -13.13 -18.75 -37.12
N ILE A 472 -11.83 -19.02 -37.14
CA ILE A 472 -11.26 -20.38 -37.15
C ILE A 472 -11.59 -21.12 -35.85
N VAL A 473 -11.46 -20.49 -34.68
CA VAL A 473 -11.77 -21.10 -33.38
C VAL A 473 -13.27 -21.41 -33.25
N ASN A 474 -14.15 -20.52 -33.71
CA ASN A 474 -15.59 -20.76 -33.70
C ASN A 474 -16.03 -21.85 -34.69
N LEU A 475 -15.43 -21.90 -35.90
CA LEU A 475 -15.65 -23.00 -36.85
C LEU A 475 -15.13 -24.34 -36.33
N MET A 476 -13.98 -24.36 -35.63
CA MET A 476 -13.49 -25.55 -34.93
C MET A 476 -14.46 -26.00 -33.83
N GLY A 477 -15.04 -25.06 -33.07
CA GLY A 477 -16.07 -25.36 -32.08
C GLY A 477 -17.33 -25.99 -32.69
N VAL A 478 -17.78 -25.45 -33.83
CA VAL A 478 -18.91 -26.01 -34.60
C VAL A 478 -18.59 -27.42 -35.12
N ILE A 479 -17.37 -27.65 -35.60
CA ILE A 479 -16.93 -28.96 -36.10
C ILE A 479 -16.78 -29.98 -34.97
N VAL A 480 -16.24 -29.61 -33.80
CA VAL A 480 -16.16 -30.48 -32.62
C VAL A 480 -17.54 -30.88 -32.13
N VAL A 481 -18.51 -29.94 -32.14
CA VAL A 481 -19.91 -30.22 -31.81
C VAL A 481 -20.54 -31.14 -32.87
N LEU A 482 -20.34 -30.90 -34.16
CA LEU A 482 -20.90 -31.75 -35.23
C LEU A 482 -20.25 -33.15 -35.30
N LEU A 483 -18.96 -33.27 -34.99
CA LEU A 483 -18.24 -34.55 -34.86
C LEU A 483 -18.72 -35.35 -33.63
N ALA A 484 -19.12 -34.67 -32.54
CA ALA A 484 -19.72 -35.30 -31.37
C ALA A 484 -21.14 -35.86 -31.63
N PHE A 485 -21.80 -35.48 -32.74
CA PHE A 485 -23.21 -35.81 -33.04
C PHE A 485 -23.45 -36.86 -34.16
N GLN A 486 -22.46 -37.70 -34.51
CA GLN A 486 -22.61 -38.83 -35.47
C GLN A 486 -23.26 -38.46 -36.83
N VAL A 487 -22.73 -37.45 -37.53
CA VAL A 487 -23.13 -37.15 -38.93
C VAL A 487 -22.38 -38.06 -39.92
N SER A 488 -22.96 -38.33 -41.10
CA SER A 488 -22.46 -39.31 -42.07
C SER A 488 -21.01 -39.07 -42.54
N LYS A 489 -20.23 -40.16 -42.70
CA LYS A 489 -18.79 -40.12 -43.06
C LYS A 489 -18.48 -39.32 -44.33
N LYS A 490 -19.41 -39.24 -45.29
CA LYS A 490 -19.22 -38.46 -46.54
C LYS A 490 -19.15 -36.95 -46.29
N LEU A 491 -19.97 -36.43 -45.37
CA LEU A 491 -20.01 -35.00 -45.04
C LEU A 491 -18.79 -34.56 -44.22
N GLN A 492 -18.28 -35.48 -43.38
CA GLN A 492 -17.07 -35.25 -42.58
C GLN A 492 -15.83 -35.04 -43.47
N TRP A 493 -15.66 -35.86 -44.52
CA TRP A 493 -14.53 -35.72 -45.43
C TRP A 493 -14.62 -34.47 -46.33
N SER A 494 -15.82 -34.08 -46.77
CA SER A 494 -16.02 -32.83 -47.52
C SER A 494 -15.65 -31.58 -46.70
N LEU A 495 -15.97 -31.57 -45.40
CA LEU A 495 -15.65 -30.46 -44.49
C LEU A 495 -14.16 -30.38 -44.15
N VAL A 496 -13.47 -31.52 -44.04
CA VAL A 496 -12.01 -31.57 -43.86
C VAL A 496 -11.27 -31.03 -45.08
N CYS A 497 -11.74 -31.33 -46.30
CA CYS A 497 -11.15 -30.78 -47.52
C CYS A 497 -11.32 -29.25 -47.64
N ILE A 498 -12.47 -28.71 -47.22
CA ILE A 498 -12.72 -27.26 -47.17
C ILE A 498 -11.81 -26.58 -46.14
N LEU A 499 -11.52 -27.25 -45.02
CA LEU A 499 -10.62 -26.76 -43.97
C LEU A 499 -9.17 -26.64 -44.48
N ILE A 500 -8.69 -27.65 -45.22
CA ILE A 500 -7.34 -27.65 -45.81
C ILE A 500 -7.23 -26.53 -46.87
N PHE A 501 -8.29 -26.28 -47.64
CA PHE A 501 -8.36 -25.20 -48.63
C PHE A 501 -8.31 -23.79 -47.98
N LEU A 502 -9.02 -23.58 -46.86
CA LEU A 502 -9.05 -22.30 -46.14
C LEU A 502 -7.76 -22.02 -45.36
N ILE A 503 -7.14 -23.04 -44.76
CA ILE A 503 -5.83 -22.91 -44.08
C ILE A 503 -4.74 -22.53 -45.08
N SER A 504 -4.78 -23.07 -46.29
CA SER A 504 -3.82 -22.76 -47.36
C SER A 504 -3.91 -21.31 -47.86
N PHE A 505 -5.03 -20.61 -47.63
CA PHE A 505 -5.21 -19.20 -47.97
C PHE A 505 -4.80 -18.22 -46.85
N SER A 506 -4.62 -18.71 -45.61
CA SER A 506 -4.26 -17.87 -44.45
C SER A 506 -2.79 -17.44 -44.40
N GLY A 507 -1.94 -17.98 -45.28
CA GLY A 507 -0.50 -17.69 -45.36
C GLY A 507 -0.11 -16.50 -46.22
N TYR A 508 -1.06 -15.68 -46.69
CA TYR A 508 -0.75 -14.53 -47.54
C TYR A 508 -1.58 -13.31 -47.14
N ILE A 509 -0.94 -12.29 -46.53
CA ILE A 509 -1.17 -10.84 -46.72
C ILE A 509 -0.19 -10.03 -45.80
N PRO A 510 0.31 -8.85 -46.24
CA PRO A 510 1.59 -8.28 -45.84
C PRO A 510 1.53 -7.16 -44.78
N GLU A 511 2.65 -6.94 -44.08
CA GLU A 511 2.91 -5.87 -43.10
C GLU A 511 2.77 -4.45 -43.67
N LYS A 512 2.06 -3.56 -42.94
CA LYS A 512 2.42 -2.15 -42.69
C LYS A 512 1.36 -1.44 -41.83
N PHE A 513 1.74 -0.95 -40.64
CA PHE A 513 1.10 0.25 -40.04
C PHE A 513 2.05 1.00 -39.09
N ASN A 514 1.88 2.32 -39.07
CA ASN A 514 2.81 3.42 -38.75
C ASN A 514 2.92 3.77 -37.23
N PRO A 515 4.05 4.28 -36.70
CA PRO A 515 4.19 4.66 -35.29
C PRO A 515 4.17 6.19 -35.12
N ASP A 516 3.09 6.77 -34.58
CA ASP A 516 3.12 8.12 -34.00
C ASP A 516 1.87 8.37 -33.14
N PHE A 517 2.00 8.21 -31.81
CA PHE A 517 1.02 8.75 -30.85
C PHE A 517 1.74 9.05 -29.51
N ASN A 518 2.09 10.32 -29.30
CA ASN A 518 2.65 10.86 -28.06
C ASN A 518 1.58 11.72 -27.37
N LEU A 519 1.31 11.49 -26.09
CA LEU A 519 0.39 12.31 -25.29
C LEU A 519 1.06 12.65 -23.94
N SER A 520 1.55 13.89 -23.83
CA SER A 520 2.11 14.47 -22.62
C SER A 520 1.03 15.22 -21.83
N ILE A 521 0.88 14.89 -20.54
CA ILE A 521 -0.07 15.56 -19.64
C ILE A 521 0.72 16.55 -18.77
N ASN A 522 0.45 17.84 -18.99
CA ASN A 522 0.92 18.97 -18.18
C ASN A 522 0.05 19.11 -16.92
N ALA A 523 0.65 18.95 -15.74
CA ALA A 523 0.00 19.22 -14.46
C ALA A 523 0.97 19.95 -13.51
N SER A 524 1.14 21.26 -13.68
CA SER A 524 1.95 22.08 -12.76
C SER A 524 1.73 23.59 -12.91
N GLN A 525 0.47 24.03 -12.96
CA GLN A 525 0.13 25.44 -12.82
C GLN A 525 -1.16 25.58 -12.02
N VAL A 526 -1.10 25.71 -10.69
CA VAL A 526 -1.88 26.70 -9.91
C VAL A 526 -1.22 26.83 -8.51
N TYR A 527 -1.15 28.07 -8.00
CA TYR A 527 -0.95 28.51 -6.59
C TYR A 527 0.44 29.05 -6.18
N GLN A 528 0.70 30.31 -6.55
CA GLN A 528 1.35 31.32 -5.69
C GLN A 528 0.22 32.12 -4.97
N THR A 529 0.29 32.75 -3.80
CA THR A 529 1.26 33.70 -3.21
C THR A 529 0.87 34.03 -1.75
N GLN A 530 1.85 34.30 -0.86
CA GLN A 530 1.97 35.51 -0.01
C GLN A 530 3.35 35.55 0.71
N LEU A 531 4.02 36.71 0.67
CA LEU A 531 5.35 37.07 1.22
C LEU A 531 5.21 37.85 2.56
N PRO A 532 6.28 38.32 3.25
CA PRO A 532 7.46 37.63 3.83
C PRO A 532 7.69 37.99 5.33
N LYS A 533 8.56 37.25 6.04
CA LYS A 533 9.35 37.73 7.20
C LYS A 533 10.63 36.91 7.32
N ILE A 534 11.78 37.57 7.43
CA ILE A 534 13.09 36.96 7.70
C ILE A 534 13.13 36.64 9.19
N ILE A 535 12.90 35.38 9.55
CA ILE A 535 13.28 34.74 10.82
C ILE A 535 13.59 33.28 10.45
N GLU A 536 14.80 32.81 10.80
CA GLU A 536 15.29 31.42 10.73
C GLU A 536 14.44 30.46 9.89
N GLN A 537 14.70 30.39 8.58
CA GLN A 537 13.93 29.51 7.71
C GLN A 537 14.26 28.04 8.00
N ASN A 538 13.33 27.41 8.72
CA ASN A 538 12.98 25.99 8.73
C ASN A 538 13.62 25.21 7.57
N ILE A 539 14.47 24.24 7.92
CA ILE A 539 15.21 23.32 7.04
C ILE A 539 14.28 22.46 6.14
N TYR A 540 12.96 22.53 6.33
CA TYR A 540 11.98 21.55 5.91
C TYR A 540 11.22 21.86 4.59
N ASN A 541 11.34 23.06 4.01
CA ASN A 541 10.61 23.42 2.80
C ASN A 541 11.40 23.15 1.52
N ARG A 542 11.70 21.88 1.23
CA ARG A 542 12.38 21.48 -0.01
C ARG A 542 11.62 20.38 -0.76
N PRO A 543 11.61 20.39 -2.11
CA PRO A 543 11.08 19.26 -2.85
C PRO A 543 12.03 18.10 -2.62
N ILE A 544 11.50 16.97 -2.16
CA ILE A 544 12.26 15.73 -2.10
C ILE A 544 12.33 15.21 -3.54
N THR A 545 13.19 15.81 -4.37
CA THR A 545 13.58 15.29 -5.69
C THR A 545 14.59 14.16 -5.49
N TYR A 546 14.25 13.20 -4.63
CA TYR A 546 15.01 11.99 -4.43
C TYR A 546 14.05 10.82 -4.58
N LEU A 547 14.36 9.91 -5.52
CA LEU A 547 13.67 8.65 -5.64
C LEU A 547 14.11 7.76 -4.47
N GLU A 548 13.41 7.84 -3.34
CA GLU A 548 13.66 7.01 -2.16
C GLU A 548 13.45 5.53 -2.45
N ALA A 549 12.53 5.22 -3.36
CA ALA A 549 12.25 3.87 -3.78
C ALA A 549 13.04 3.51 -5.03
N VAL A 550 13.77 2.40 -4.97
CA VAL A 550 14.48 1.75 -6.08
C VAL A 550 13.51 1.45 -7.24
N THR A 551 12.26 1.17 -6.92
CA THR A 551 11.17 1.01 -7.89
C THR A 551 9.98 1.90 -7.52
N ASP A 552 9.33 2.46 -8.53
CA ASP A 552 8.14 3.29 -8.42
C ASP A 552 6.93 2.62 -9.08
N ALA A 553 5.79 3.32 -9.13
CA ALA A 553 4.59 2.81 -9.79
C ALA A 553 4.80 2.48 -11.27
N LEU A 554 5.71 3.18 -11.96
CA LEU A 554 6.00 3.04 -13.39
C LEU A 554 7.06 1.97 -13.70
N SER A 555 7.80 1.52 -12.69
CA SER A 555 8.88 0.55 -12.85
C SER A 555 8.37 -0.78 -13.42
N PRO A 556 9.15 -1.45 -14.30
CA PRO A 556 8.76 -2.74 -14.86
C PRO A 556 8.52 -3.79 -13.77
N ILE A 557 7.55 -4.68 -13.99
CA ILE A 557 7.17 -5.71 -13.02
C ILE A 557 8.34 -6.60 -12.63
N GLU A 558 9.25 -6.88 -13.57
CA GLU A 558 10.49 -7.61 -13.34
C GLU A 558 11.31 -7.04 -12.18
N TYR A 559 11.55 -5.72 -12.17
CA TYR A 559 12.34 -5.06 -11.12
C TYR A 559 11.57 -4.89 -9.82
N LYS A 560 10.24 -4.76 -9.88
CA LYS A 560 9.38 -4.82 -8.69
C LYS A 560 9.44 -6.19 -8.02
N LEU A 561 9.45 -7.27 -8.80
CA LEU A 561 9.63 -8.63 -8.29
C LEU A 561 11.02 -8.83 -7.68
N GLY A 562 12.06 -8.25 -8.28
CA GLY A 562 13.42 -8.26 -7.72
C GLY A 562 13.51 -7.51 -6.39
N THR A 563 12.88 -6.33 -6.30
CA THR A 563 12.76 -5.56 -5.05
C THR A 563 12.01 -6.36 -4.00
N ALA A 564 10.86 -6.95 -4.35
CA ALA A 564 10.06 -7.79 -3.47
C ALA A 564 10.86 -8.96 -2.89
N ALA A 565 11.62 -9.66 -3.73
CA ALA A 565 12.42 -10.81 -3.31
C ALA A 565 13.53 -10.41 -2.32
N GLN A 566 14.23 -9.31 -2.58
CA GLN A 566 15.27 -8.79 -1.68
C GLN A 566 14.68 -8.35 -0.33
N VAL A 567 13.57 -7.61 -0.36
CA VAL A 567 12.84 -7.17 0.85
C VAL A 567 12.35 -8.38 1.66
N LEU A 568 11.76 -9.39 1.01
CA LEU A 568 11.33 -10.63 1.66
C LEU A 568 12.50 -11.41 2.28
N THR A 569 13.67 -11.40 1.63
CA THR A 569 14.89 -12.03 2.17
C THR A 569 15.33 -11.34 3.46
N LYS A 570 15.42 -10.00 3.44
CA LYS A 570 15.80 -9.18 4.60
C LYS A 570 14.80 -9.34 5.75
N TYR A 571 13.51 -9.33 5.46
CA TYR A 571 12.47 -9.57 6.47
C TYR A 571 12.53 -10.96 7.09
N THR A 572 12.80 -12.00 6.29
CA THR A 572 13.00 -13.35 6.82
C THR A 572 14.18 -13.41 7.78
N ALA A 573 15.28 -12.72 7.44
CA ALA A 573 16.44 -12.61 8.31
C ALA A 573 16.08 -11.90 9.63
N LEU A 574 15.42 -10.75 9.56
CA LEU A 574 15.02 -9.96 10.75
C LEU A 574 14.00 -10.66 11.65
N LEU A 575 13.14 -11.54 11.11
CA LEU A 575 12.25 -12.37 11.93
C LEU A 575 13.03 -13.41 12.75
N ILE A 576 14.11 -13.97 12.21
CA ILE A 576 14.89 -15.02 12.89
C ILE A 576 15.97 -14.40 13.80
N VAL A 577 16.72 -13.44 13.26
CA VAL A 577 17.79 -12.70 13.91
C VAL A 577 17.51 -11.20 13.73
N PRO A 578 16.85 -10.56 14.70
CA PRO A 578 16.41 -9.17 14.61
C PRO A 578 17.56 -8.19 14.87
N TYR A 579 18.63 -8.27 14.07
CA TYR A 579 19.83 -7.42 14.16
C TYR A 579 20.62 -7.40 12.83
N PRO A 580 21.17 -6.24 12.40
CA PRO A 580 20.91 -4.90 12.94
C PRO A 580 19.55 -4.37 12.46
N LEU A 581 18.86 -3.69 13.37
CA LEU A 581 17.70 -2.86 13.05
C LEU A 581 18.19 -1.52 12.49
N SER A 582 17.38 -0.84 11.68
CA SER A 582 17.83 0.38 10.99
C SER A 582 16.72 1.42 10.89
N PHE A 583 17.07 2.68 11.10
CA PHE A 583 16.15 3.80 10.87
C PHE A 583 15.80 3.98 9.39
N TYR A 584 16.56 3.39 8.47
CA TYR A 584 16.38 3.57 7.03
C TYR A 584 16.81 2.38 6.17
N TYR A 585 15.99 2.01 5.19
CA TYR A 585 16.24 0.93 4.21
C TYR A 585 15.98 1.40 2.77
N GLY A 586 16.86 2.25 2.23
CA GLY A 586 16.73 2.80 0.88
C GLY A 586 17.69 2.24 -0.18
N TYR A 587 17.90 3.03 -1.23
CA TYR A 587 18.83 2.73 -2.33
C TYR A 587 20.23 2.29 -1.84
N LYS A 588 20.79 1.25 -2.48
CA LYS A 588 22.00 0.47 -2.14
C LYS A 588 21.92 -0.43 -0.90
N ILE A 589 20.88 -0.31 -0.05
CA ILE A 589 20.54 -1.37 0.91
C ILE A 589 19.68 -2.45 0.22
N ILE A 590 18.80 -1.98 -0.67
CA ILE A 590 18.09 -2.78 -1.68
C ILE A 590 18.57 -2.32 -3.06
N ASP A 591 18.97 -3.26 -3.91
CA ASP A 591 19.52 -2.97 -5.23
C ASP A 591 18.44 -3.00 -6.33
N TYR A 592 18.65 -2.21 -7.38
CA TYR A 592 17.82 -2.27 -8.59
C TYR A 592 18.20 -3.52 -9.41
N GLN A 593 17.55 -4.65 -9.13
CA GLN A 593 17.84 -5.95 -9.75
C GLN A 593 16.59 -6.61 -10.32
N SER A 594 16.79 -7.48 -11.31
CA SER A 594 15.73 -8.26 -11.94
C SER A 594 15.16 -9.32 -10.99
N GLY A 595 13.84 -9.49 -10.99
CA GLY A 595 13.16 -10.59 -10.32
C GLY A 595 13.45 -11.97 -10.92
N PHE A 596 14.04 -12.03 -12.12
CA PHE A 596 14.41 -13.28 -12.78
C PHE A 596 15.81 -13.79 -12.41
N GLU A 597 16.53 -13.07 -11.55
CA GLU A 597 17.74 -13.59 -10.93
C GLU A 597 17.43 -14.89 -10.14
N PRO A 598 18.28 -15.93 -10.21
CA PRO A 598 17.97 -17.25 -9.62
C PRO A 598 17.58 -17.20 -8.13
N LEU A 599 18.25 -16.35 -7.34
CA LEU A 599 17.97 -16.19 -5.91
C LEU A 599 16.63 -15.48 -5.66
N ASN A 600 16.27 -14.51 -6.52
CA ASN A 600 15.02 -13.78 -6.42
C ASN A 600 13.83 -14.70 -6.75
N ILE A 601 13.95 -15.50 -7.82
CA ILE A 601 12.97 -16.54 -8.17
C ILE A 601 12.82 -17.53 -7.02
N LEU A 602 13.93 -18.04 -6.46
CA LEU A 602 13.89 -19.01 -5.35
C LEU A 602 13.15 -18.44 -4.14
N THR A 603 13.41 -17.17 -3.79
CA THR A 603 12.76 -16.50 -2.66
C THR A 603 11.27 -16.32 -2.88
N LEU A 604 10.87 -15.82 -4.05
CA LEU A 604 9.46 -15.64 -4.40
C LEU A 604 8.72 -16.99 -4.42
N LEU A 605 9.32 -18.02 -5.03
CA LEU A 605 8.76 -19.37 -5.03
C LEU A 605 8.64 -19.93 -3.60
N ALA A 606 9.63 -19.72 -2.74
CA ALA A 606 9.56 -20.16 -1.35
C ALA A 606 8.37 -19.53 -0.61
N TYR A 607 8.12 -18.22 -0.79
CA TYR A 607 6.97 -17.54 -0.19
C TYR A 607 5.62 -18.02 -0.75
N VAL A 608 5.53 -18.27 -2.06
CA VAL A 608 4.34 -18.86 -2.68
C VAL A 608 4.09 -20.27 -2.13
N LEU A 609 5.12 -21.11 -2.05
CA LEU A 609 5.04 -22.46 -1.50
C LEU A 609 4.66 -22.44 -0.01
N LEU A 610 5.15 -21.47 0.76
CA LEU A 610 4.72 -21.25 2.14
C LEU A 610 3.23 -20.93 2.22
N GLY A 611 2.72 -20.02 1.39
CA GLY A 611 1.29 -19.71 1.32
C GLY A 611 0.44 -20.94 1.01
N ILE A 612 0.84 -21.73 0.01
CA ILE A 612 0.17 -23.00 -0.36
C ILE A 612 0.24 -24.01 0.79
N ALA A 613 1.40 -24.14 1.44
CA ALA A 613 1.56 -25.02 2.59
C ALA A 613 0.61 -24.60 3.72
N GLY A 614 0.51 -23.30 4.04
CA GLY A 614 -0.43 -22.75 5.01
C GLY A 614 -1.87 -23.20 4.74
N LEU A 615 -2.34 -23.06 3.49
CA LEU A 615 -3.68 -23.52 3.09
C LEU A 615 -3.87 -25.03 3.23
N ILE A 616 -2.87 -25.84 2.85
CA ILE A 616 -2.92 -27.31 3.00
C ILE A 616 -2.96 -27.72 4.48
N PHE A 617 -2.19 -27.04 5.33
CA PHE A 617 -2.10 -27.34 6.76
C PHE A 617 -3.36 -26.97 7.53
N LEU A 618 -4.28 -26.16 6.98
CA LEU A 618 -5.55 -25.81 7.64
C LEU A 618 -6.35 -27.05 8.08
N ARG A 619 -6.22 -28.15 7.35
CA ARG A 619 -6.89 -29.43 7.64
C ARG A 619 -6.09 -30.37 8.54
N LYS A 620 -4.77 -30.21 8.58
CA LYS A 620 -3.86 -31.12 9.30
C LYS A 620 -3.50 -30.57 10.68
N GLN A 621 -3.03 -29.34 10.73
CA GLN A 621 -2.47 -28.69 11.92
C GLN A 621 -2.79 -27.19 11.86
N LYS A 622 -3.91 -26.79 12.48
CA LYS A 622 -4.42 -25.42 12.44
C LYS A 622 -3.42 -24.37 12.94
N ILE A 623 -2.62 -24.70 13.97
CA ILE A 623 -1.60 -23.79 14.51
C ILE A 623 -0.57 -23.44 13.44
N ILE A 624 0.01 -24.45 12.78
CA ILE A 624 1.01 -24.26 11.72
C ILE A 624 0.41 -23.44 10.56
N ALA A 625 -0.83 -23.77 10.17
CA ALA A 625 -1.52 -23.07 9.10
C ALA A 625 -1.72 -21.58 9.43
N ILE A 626 -2.25 -21.27 10.62
CA ILE A 626 -2.49 -19.89 11.07
C ILE A 626 -1.16 -19.13 11.15
N SER A 627 -0.13 -19.72 11.74
CA SER A 627 1.20 -19.12 11.80
C SER A 627 1.73 -18.70 10.43
N ILE A 628 1.70 -19.60 9.46
CA ILE A 628 2.20 -19.33 8.12
C ILE A 628 1.33 -18.30 7.39
N LEU A 629 0.01 -18.43 7.46
CA LEU A 629 -0.90 -17.52 6.77
C LEU A 629 -0.87 -16.11 7.35
N VAL A 630 -0.79 -15.94 8.67
CA VAL A 630 -0.63 -14.60 9.29
C VAL A 630 0.67 -13.94 8.81
N MET A 631 1.76 -14.70 8.74
CA MET A 631 3.05 -14.20 8.26
C MET A 631 3.00 -13.79 6.79
N VAL A 632 2.50 -14.66 5.90
CA VAL A 632 2.43 -14.41 4.45
C VAL A 632 1.42 -13.31 4.10
N ILE A 633 0.24 -13.30 4.72
CA ILE A 633 -0.76 -12.26 4.50
C ILE A 633 -0.23 -10.92 5.01
N GLY A 634 0.32 -10.88 6.23
CA GLY A 634 0.83 -9.67 6.85
C GLY A 634 1.91 -8.99 6.04
N ILE A 635 2.84 -9.75 5.45
CA ILE A 635 3.97 -9.18 4.69
C ILE A 635 3.59 -8.79 3.26
N SER A 636 2.49 -9.30 2.72
CA SER A 636 2.14 -9.20 1.30
C SER A 636 2.07 -7.77 0.75
N ILE A 637 1.55 -6.81 1.52
CA ILE A 637 1.44 -5.40 1.09
C ILE A 637 2.80 -4.69 1.08
N TYR A 638 3.74 -5.14 1.90
CA TYR A 638 5.08 -4.56 2.04
C TYR A 638 6.10 -5.22 1.09
N THR A 639 5.63 -5.99 0.11
CA THR A 639 6.46 -6.56 -0.96
C THR A 639 6.76 -5.55 -2.06
N ASN A 640 6.11 -4.38 -2.08
CA ASN A 640 6.23 -3.35 -3.12
C ASN A 640 5.80 -3.79 -4.54
N ILE A 641 5.14 -4.95 -4.68
CA ILE A 641 4.66 -5.45 -5.99
C ILE A 641 3.46 -4.63 -6.49
N PHE A 642 2.49 -4.37 -5.61
CA PHE A 642 1.22 -3.72 -5.96
C PHE A 642 1.25 -2.21 -5.70
N LEU A 643 1.80 -1.81 -4.55
CA LEU A 643 1.97 -0.42 -4.14
C LEU A 643 3.36 -0.33 -3.50
N ALA A 644 4.19 0.59 -3.98
CA ALA A 644 5.46 0.88 -3.32
C ALA A 644 5.14 1.56 -1.98
N ALA A 645 5.54 0.93 -0.88
CA ALA A 645 5.39 1.51 0.44
C ALA A 645 6.36 2.69 0.58
N PRO A 646 5.95 3.80 1.22
CA PRO A 646 6.87 4.87 1.60
C PRO A 646 8.02 4.29 2.42
N GLY A 647 9.26 4.54 2.00
CA GLY A 647 10.47 3.98 2.62
C GLY A 647 10.89 2.58 2.15
N MET A 648 10.23 1.95 1.17
CA MET A 648 10.44 0.57 0.64
C MET A 648 10.38 -0.58 1.66
N MET A 649 11.11 -0.46 2.76
CA MET A 649 11.23 -1.41 3.86
C MET A 649 11.36 -0.64 5.18
N ALA A 650 10.78 -1.17 6.25
CA ALA A 650 10.90 -0.61 7.61
C ALA A 650 10.71 -1.73 8.64
N ASP A 651 11.32 -1.59 9.82
CA ASP A 651 11.24 -2.61 10.88
C ASP A 651 9.79 -2.80 11.34
N ARG A 652 9.03 -1.69 11.45
CA ARG A 652 7.61 -1.68 11.79
C ARG A 652 6.73 -2.52 10.85
N PHE A 653 7.14 -2.75 9.60
CA PHE A 653 6.35 -3.58 8.66
C PHE A 653 6.36 -5.07 9.02
N LEU A 654 7.27 -5.51 9.88
CA LEU A 654 7.27 -6.86 10.47
C LEU A 654 6.33 -7.01 11.66
N PHE A 655 5.64 -5.96 12.12
CA PHE A 655 4.82 -6.01 13.33
C PHE A 655 3.73 -7.07 13.30
N VAL A 656 2.98 -7.19 12.20
CA VAL A 656 1.94 -8.23 12.04
C VAL A 656 2.54 -9.58 11.63
N PRO A 657 3.49 -9.67 10.66
CA PRO A 657 4.15 -10.92 10.32
C PRO A 657 4.81 -11.64 11.51
N SER A 658 5.40 -10.90 12.45
CA SER A 658 6.06 -11.46 13.63
C SER A 658 5.10 -12.23 14.54
N LEU A 659 3.79 -11.93 14.53
CA LEU A 659 2.78 -12.72 15.24
C LEU A 659 2.73 -14.16 14.72
N GLY A 660 2.74 -14.32 13.39
CA GLY A 660 2.76 -15.63 12.74
C GLY A 660 4.03 -16.41 13.09
N PHE A 661 5.18 -15.74 13.05
CA PHE A 661 6.47 -16.28 13.42
C PHE A 661 6.55 -16.69 14.91
N CYS A 662 6.19 -15.80 15.83
CA CYS A 662 6.22 -16.07 17.27
C CYS A 662 5.29 -17.21 17.68
N LEU A 663 4.13 -17.33 17.02
CA LEU A 663 3.22 -18.46 17.22
C LEU A 663 3.84 -19.78 16.72
N LEU A 664 4.52 -19.76 15.57
CA LEU A 664 5.20 -20.94 15.03
C LEU A 664 6.36 -21.37 15.92
N LEU A 665 7.15 -20.40 16.39
CA LEU A 665 8.27 -20.61 17.29
C LEU A 665 7.81 -21.17 18.63
N ALA A 666 6.76 -20.60 19.24
CA ALA A 666 6.16 -21.13 20.45
C ALA A 666 5.71 -22.58 20.27
N TYR A 667 5.00 -22.89 19.18
CA TYR A 667 4.58 -24.24 18.86
C TYR A 667 5.77 -25.20 18.68
N ALA A 668 6.83 -24.77 17.98
CA ALA A 668 8.03 -25.57 17.77
C ALA A 668 8.73 -25.88 19.10
N ILE A 669 8.94 -24.89 19.97
CA ILE A 669 9.58 -25.08 21.28
C ILE A 669 8.76 -26.03 22.15
N LEU A 670 7.43 -25.82 22.26
CA LEU A 670 6.56 -26.71 23.04
C LEU A 670 6.63 -28.16 22.54
N LYS A 671 6.67 -28.35 21.21
CA LYS A 671 6.77 -29.67 20.59
C LYS A 671 8.14 -30.33 20.81
N ILE A 672 9.24 -29.60 20.63
CA ILE A 672 10.62 -30.08 20.84
C ILE A 672 10.84 -30.46 22.31
N CYS A 673 10.33 -29.64 23.23
CA CYS A 673 10.40 -29.92 24.67
C CYS A 673 9.43 -31.01 25.14
N LYS A 674 8.69 -31.65 24.22
CA LYS A 674 7.70 -32.71 24.48
C LYS A 674 6.62 -32.30 25.50
N GLN A 675 6.27 -31.01 25.53
CA GLN A 675 5.19 -30.52 26.38
C GLN A 675 3.85 -31.04 25.86
N ASN A 676 3.01 -31.55 26.76
CA ASN A 676 1.67 -32.00 26.38
C ASN A 676 0.82 -30.78 25.94
N MET A 677 0.30 -30.84 24.72
CA MET A 677 -0.48 -29.76 24.09
C MET A 677 -1.99 -30.00 24.09
N GLY A 678 -2.46 -31.10 24.67
CA GLY A 678 -3.89 -31.38 24.77
C GLY A 678 -4.61 -30.45 25.75
N LYS A 679 -5.89 -30.15 25.47
CA LYS A 679 -6.76 -29.31 26.32
C LYS A 679 -6.81 -29.70 27.80
N ASN A 680 -6.67 -30.99 28.09
CA ASN A 680 -6.72 -31.56 29.45
C ASN A 680 -5.34 -31.71 30.11
N SER A 681 -4.27 -31.28 29.43
CA SER A 681 -2.93 -31.30 30.02
C SER A 681 -2.80 -30.18 31.06
N ALA A 682 -2.31 -30.55 32.24
CA ALA A 682 -2.05 -29.76 33.45
C ALA A 682 -2.51 -28.28 33.44
N VAL A 683 -3.31 -27.91 34.45
CA VAL A 683 -3.57 -26.51 34.85
C VAL A 683 -2.29 -25.69 34.68
N LEU A 684 -2.36 -24.51 34.05
CA LEU A 684 -1.20 -23.61 33.83
C LEU A 684 -0.49 -23.35 35.17
N ASN A 685 0.50 -24.19 35.46
CA ASN A 685 1.15 -24.34 36.75
C ASN A 685 2.66 -24.43 36.49
N TRP A 686 3.40 -23.52 37.11
CA TRP A 686 4.84 -23.39 36.93
C TRP A 686 5.56 -24.72 37.19
N GLN A 687 5.14 -25.51 38.18
CA GLN A 687 5.79 -26.78 38.52
C GLN A 687 5.62 -27.87 37.45
N THR A 688 4.54 -27.81 36.67
CA THR A 688 4.23 -28.82 35.64
C THR A 688 4.84 -28.53 34.26
N ILE A 689 5.38 -27.33 34.07
CA ILE A 689 6.06 -26.96 32.83
C ILE A 689 7.41 -27.66 32.79
N ALA A 690 7.71 -28.35 31.68
CA ALA A 690 8.98 -29.05 31.50
C ALA A 690 10.18 -28.09 31.72
N PRO A 691 11.21 -28.46 32.51
CA PRO A 691 12.36 -27.59 32.75
C PRO A 691 13.04 -27.11 31.46
N LYS A 692 13.19 -28.01 30.47
CA LYS A 692 13.73 -27.66 29.14
C LYS A 692 12.95 -26.53 28.48
N LEU A 693 11.62 -26.58 28.54
CA LEU A 693 10.76 -25.54 27.98
C LEU A 693 10.94 -24.20 28.71
N LYS A 694 11.01 -24.23 30.06
CA LYS A 694 11.24 -23.01 30.86
C LYS A 694 12.54 -22.33 30.47
N TYR A 695 13.64 -23.09 30.47
CA TYR A 695 14.95 -22.52 30.18
C TYR A 695 15.06 -22.06 28.72
N SER A 696 14.54 -22.82 27.75
CA SER A 696 14.54 -22.38 26.35
C SER A 696 13.75 -21.08 26.13
N VAL A 697 12.54 -20.99 26.69
CA VAL A 697 11.73 -19.77 26.59
C VAL A 697 12.40 -18.61 27.32
N LEU A 698 12.93 -18.85 28.53
CA LEU A 698 13.62 -17.82 29.32
C LEU A 698 14.86 -17.30 28.59
N THR A 699 15.69 -18.16 27.99
CA THR A 699 16.87 -17.74 27.22
C THR A 699 16.49 -16.84 26.05
N ILE A 700 15.47 -17.23 25.27
CA ILE A 700 15.01 -16.43 24.13
C ILE A 700 14.43 -15.10 24.62
N LEU A 701 13.59 -15.11 25.66
CA LEU A 701 13.02 -13.89 26.22
C LEU A 701 14.09 -12.96 26.77
N LEU A 702 15.12 -13.47 27.45
CA LEU A 702 16.24 -12.65 27.94
C LEU A 702 17.02 -12.03 26.79
N ALA A 703 17.34 -12.80 25.74
CA ALA A 703 18.05 -12.28 24.57
C ALA A 703 17.23 -11.21 23.83
N TYR A 704 15.96 -11.50 23.55
CA TYR A 704 15.05 -10.57 22.89
C TYR A 704 14.77 -9.32 23.74
N SER A 705 14.63 -9.48 25.05
CA SER A 705 14.43 -8.34 25.96
C SER A 705 15.68 -7.46 26.03
N ALA A 706 16.87 -8.05 26.10
CA ALA A 706 18.13 -7.29 26.11
C ALA A 706 18.30 -6.48 24.82
N LEU A 707 18.05 -7.08 23.66
CA LEU A 707 18.10 -6.38 22.37
C LEU A 707 17.06 -5.26 22.28
N THR A 708 15.83 -5.50 22.77
CA THR A 708 14.76 -4.50 22.75
C THR A 708 15.07 -3.32 23.68
N ILE A 709 15.50 -3.59 24.92
CA ILE A 709 15.86 -2.55 25.90
C ILE A 709 17.04 -1.72 25.38
N ALA A 710 18.06 -2.37 24.80
CA ALA A 710 19.18 -1.68 24.18
C ALA A 710 18.70 -0.78 23.02
N ARG A 711 17.86 -1.32 22.14
CA ARG A 711 17.34 -0.56 20.99
C ARG A 711 16.44 0.60 21.41
N ASN A 712 15.67 0.49 22.49
CA ASN A 712 14.86 1.59 23.02
C ASN A 712 15.71 2.81 23.40
N ASN A 713 16.94 2.61 23.87
CA ASN A 713 17.86 3.71 24.19
C ASN A 713 18.36 4.42 22.93
N ASP A 714 18.52 3.71 21.81
CA ASP A 714 18.91 4.34 20.54
C ASP A 714 17.86 5.37 20.09
N TRP A 715 16.58 5.14 20.41
CA TRP A 715 15.45 6.03 20.14
C TRP A 715 15.34 7.24 21.10
N GLU A 716 16.38 7.57 21.87
CA GLU A 716 16.37 8.75 22.75
C GLU A 716 16.07 10.04 21.98
N ASN A 717 16.71 10.22 20.81
CA ASN A 717 16.43 11.28 19.86
C ASN A 717 16.92 10.90 18.45
N GLU A 718 16.70 11.77 17.46
CA GLU A 718 17.10 11.50 16.08
C GLU A 718 18.62 11.30 15.91
N LEU A 719 19.45 12.07 16.64
CA LEU A 719 20.90 11.98 16.52
C LEU A 719 21.45 10.69 17.13
N THR A 720 20.96 10.27 18.30
CA THR A 720 21.37 8.99 18.92
C THR A 720 21.02 7.82 18.02
N LEU A 721 19.82 7.82 17.45
CA LEU A 721 19.34 6.76 16.57
C LEU A 721 20.18 6.66 15.31
N PHE A 722 20.48 7.81 14.67
CA PHE A 722 21.28 7.82 13.46
C PHE A 722 22.74 7.42 13.73
N THR A 723 23.29 7.85 14.87
CA THR A 723 24.65 7.47 15.28
C THR A 723 24.76 5.96 15.51
N ALA A 724 23.75 5.32 16.10
CA ALA A 724 23.74 3.88 16.34
C ALA A 724 23.75 3.06 15.03
N ASP A 725 23.07 3.55 13.99
CA ASP A 725 22.84 2.78 12.77
C ASP A 725 23.79 3.10 11.60
N ILE A 726 24.43 4.28 11.60
CA ILE A 726 25.16 4.76 10.42
C ILE A 726 26.28 3.81 9.98
N ASN A 727 26.91 3.09 10.91
CA ASN A 727 28.02 2.17 10.64
C ASN A 727 27.66 1.04 9.66
N HIS A 728 26.41 0.54 9.68
CA HIS A 728 25.95 -0.47 8.70
C HIS A 728 25.10 0.14 7.58
N LEU A 729 24.90 1.45 7.59
CA LEU A 729 24.17 2.21 6.56
C LEU A 729 25.08 3.12 5.72
N GLU A 730 26.41 3.03 5.88
CA GLU A 730 27.37 3.88 5.17
C GLU A 730 27.23 3.84 3.64
N ALA A 731 26.72 2.73 3.09
CA ALA A 731 26.48 2.58 1.66
C ALA A 731 25.24 3.33 1.14
N SER A 732 24.38 3.85 2.02
CA SER A 732 23.15 4.57 1.65
C SER A 732 23.38 6.07 1.57
N ALA A 733 23.14 6.67 0.40
CA ALA A 733 23.27 8.12 0.23
C ALA A 733 22.32 8.89 1.16
N GLN A 734 21.09 8.40 1.32
CA GLN A 734 20.08 9.06 2.15
C GLN A 734 20.37 8.91 3.64
N ALA A 735 20.81 7.74 4.11
CA ALA A 735 21.17 7.59 5.53
C ALA A 735 22.31 8.54 5.94
N ASN A 736 23.34 8.65 5.09
CA ASN A 736 24.42 9.62 5.30
C ASN A 736 23.91 11.07 5.29
N ASN A 737 22.98 11.41 4.39
CA ASN A 737 22.38 12.74 4.32
C ASN A 737 21.56 13.07 5.58
N LEU A 738 20.71 12.15 6.04
CA LEU A 738 19.89 12.32 7.23
C LEU A 738 20.75 12.45 8.50
N TYR A 739 21.80 11.62 8.62
CA TYR A 739 22.73 11.72 9.73
C TYR A 739 23.49 13.06 9.73
N ALA A 740 23.97 13.51 8.57
CA ALA A 740 24.63 14.79 8.44
C ALA A 740 23.70 15.97 8.77
N LEU A 741 22.43 15.91 8.37
CA LEU A 741 21.42 16.91 8.72
C LEU A 741 21.15 16.96 10.24
N ALA A 742 21.04 15.80 10.89
CA ALA A 742 20.90 15.74 12.34
C ALA A 742 22.13 16.33 13.04
N LEU A 743 23.35 15.94 12.63
CA LEU A 743 24.59 16.52 13.16
C LEU A 743 24.60 18.05 13.03
N MET A 744 24.21 18.58 11.86
CA MET A 744 24.11 20.02 11.66
C MET A 744 23.10 20.67 12.60
N LYS A 745 21.88 20.12 12.69
CA LYS A 745 20.81 20.62 13.56
C LYS A 745 21.25 20.68 15.02
N TYR A 746 21.85 19.62 15.55
CA TYR A 746 22.33 19.59 16.93
C TYR A 746 23.56 20.48 17.15
N SER A 747 24.43 20.64 16.15
CA SER A 747 25.61 21.51 16.27
C SER A 747 25.32 22.99 16.49
N PHE A 748 24.08 23.44 16.24
CA PHE A 748 23.66 24.81 16.53
C PHE A 748 23.25 25.00 18.00
N ASN A 749 22.78 23.93 18.65
CA ASN A 749 22.38 23.93 20.05
C ASN A 749 23.51 23.46 20.99
N GLU A 750 24.62 22.97 20.44
CA GLU A 750 25.78 22.55 21.21
C GLU A 750 26.50 23.76 21.84
N THR A 751 26.61 23.73 23.16
CA THR A 751 27.23 24.80 23.96
C THR A 751 28.76 24.82 23.84
N ASN A 752 29.38 23.66 23.62
CA ASN A 752 30.82 23.54 23.46
C ASN A 752 31.24 23.80 21.99
N PRO A 753 31.95 24.91 21.69
CA PRO A 753 32.31 25.25 20.32
C PRO A 753 33.17 24.18 19.62
N THR A 754 34.02 23.47 20.36
CA THR A 754 34.89 22.42 19.79
C THR A 754 34.08 21.21 19.34
N GLU A 755 33.13 20.74 20.16
CA GLU A 755 32.25 19.64 19.76
C GLU A 755 31.29 20.09 18.65
N ALA A 756 30.77 21.32 18.69
CA ALA A 756 29.96 21.88 17.61
C ALA A 756 30.70 21.86 16.25
N ILE A 757 31.98 22.28 16.23
CA ILE A 757 32.82 22.23 15.02
C ILE A 757 33.04 20.78 14.58
N LYS A 758 33.35 19.87 15.50
CA LYS A 758 33.56 18.45 15.20
C LYS A 758 32.30 17.79 14.63
N MET A 759 31.12 18.14 15.13
CA MET A 759 29.84 17.68 14.56
C MET A 759 29.65 18.17 13.13
N ARG A 760 29.97 19.45 12.85
CA ARG A 760 29.88 20.03 11.50
C ARG A 760 30.89 19.42 10.53
N GLN A 761 32.12 19.15 10.97
CA GLN A 761 33.12 18.42 10.19
C GLN A 761 32.69 16.98 9.89
N THR A 762 32.07 16.32 10.88
CA THR A 762 31.51 14.98 10.70
C THR A 762 30.34 15.02 9.71
N ALA A 763 29.47 16.03 9.80
CA ALA A 763 28.39 16.22 8.83
C ALA A 763 28.92 16.43 7.41
N GLU A 764 29.96 17.26 7.24
CA GLU A 764 30.61 17.48 5.95
C GLU A 764 31.14 16.17 5.34
N LEU A 765 31.79 15.32 6.14
CA LEU A 765 32.26 13.99 5.73
C LEU A 765 31.11 13.11 5.23
N HIS A 766 29.99 13.08 5.95
CA HIS A 766 28.83 12.26 5.56
C HIS A 766 28.08 12.82 4.35
N PHE A 767 27.99 14.14 4.18
CA PHE A 767 27.51 14.73 2.93
C PHE A 767 28.41 14.35 1.75
N LYS A 768 29.75 14.41 1.90
CA LYS A 768 30.71 13.95 0.88
C LYS A 768 30.54 12.46 0.53
N LYS A 769 30.32 11.59 1.52
CA LYS A 769 29.99 10.16 1.31
C LYS A 769 28.69 10.03 0.51
N SER A 770 27.65 10.75 0.90
CA SER A 770 26.34 10.74 0.25
C SER A 770 26.42 11.10 -1.25
N ILE A 771 27.14 12.18 -1.60
CA ILE A 771 27.31 12.58 -3.02
C ILE A 771 28.24 11.65 -3.80
N THR A 772 29.17 10.95 -3.14
CA THR A 772 29.99 9.92 -3.80
C THR A 772 29.13 8.71 -4.17
N ILE A 773 28.15 8.36 -3.32
CA ILE A 773 27.20 7.28 -3.58
C ILE A 773 26.20 7.67 -4.66
N PHE A 774 25.66 8.90 -4.61
CA PHE A 774 24.73 9.43 -5.59
C PHE A 774 25.10 10.86 -6.03
N PRO A 775 25.91 11.02 -7.10
CA PRO A 775 26.42 12.34 -7.52
C PRO A 775 25.37 13.35 -7.97
N LYS A 776 24.16 12.91 -8.32
CA LYS A 776 23.04 13.78 -8.69
C LYS A 776 22.15 14.13 -7.49
N PHE A 777 22.59 13.86 -6.26
CA PHE A 777 21.80 14.15 -5.08
C PHE A 777 21.81 15.65 -4.74
N PHE A 778 20.90 16.40 -5.36
CA PHE A 778 20.80 17.85 -5.20
C PHE A 778 20.80 18.30 -3.72
N ASN A 779 19.94 17.71 -2.88
CA ASN A 779 19.79 18.12 -1.47
C ASN A 779 21.11 17.99 -0.70
N SER A 780 21.76 16.82 -0.81
CA SER A 780 23.04 16.54 -0.15
C SER A 780 24.16 17.46 -0.66
N GLN A 781 24.19 17.74 -1.97
CA GLN A 781 25.16 18.65 -2.58
C GLN A 781 24.98 20.10 -2.09
N TYR A 782 23.73 20.57 -1.95
CA TYR A 782 23.42 21.90 -1.45
C TYR A 782 23.71 22.02 0.07
N ASP A 783 23.36 21.00 0.86
CA ASP A 783 23.61 21.01 2.30
C ASP A 783 25.10 20.84 2.65
N LEU A 784 25.87 20.14 1.82
CA LEU A 784 27.33 20.16 1.87
C LEU A 784 27.85 21.60 1.75
N ALA A 785 27.42 22.32 0.70
CA ALA A 785 27.86 23.68 0.44
C ALA A 785 27.54 24.63 1.60
N ARG A 786 26.33 24.51 2.17
CA ARG A 786 25.93 25.26 3.36
C ARG A 786 26.80 24.93 4.57
N THR A 787 27.11 23.66 4.78
CA THR A 787 27.97 23.20 5.87
C THR A 787 29.38 23.75 5.74
N GLN A 788 29.96 23.69 4.54
CA GLN A 788 31.28 24.26 4.22
C GLN A 788 31.31 25.77 4.44
N SER A 789 30.25 26.49 4.05
CA SER A 789 30.13 27.92 4.31
C SER A 789 30.11 28.24 5.81
N ILE A 790 29.41 27.45 6.63
CA ILE A 790 29.39 27.61 8.10
C ILE A 790 30.76 27.29 8.73
N LEU A 791 31.53 26.37 8.14
CA LEU A 791 32.90 26.06 8.55
C LEU A 791 33.93 27.12 8.10
N GLY A 792 33.52 28.09 7.28
CA GLY A 792 34.40 29.13 6.71
C GLY A 792 35.18 28.68 5.47
N GLU A 793 34.85 27.52 4.91
CA GLU A 793 35.49 26.94 3.72
C GLU A 793 34.85 27.50 2.43
N TYR A 794 34.91 28.82 2.26
CA TYR A 794 34.13 29.53 1.24
C TYR A 794 34.43 29.10 -0.21
N GLU A 795 35.67 28.77 -0.55
CA GLU A 795 36.04 28.34 -1.90
C GLU A 795 35.39 26.98 -2.27
N GLU A 796 35.40 26.03 -1.33
CA GLU A 796 34.76 24.72 -1.52
C GLU A 796 33.24 24.84 -1.48
N ALA A 797 32.70 25.68 -0.60
CA ALA A 797 31.28 25.98 -0.52
C ALA A 797 30.74 26.52 -1.85
N GLU A 798 31.43 27.49 -2.47
CA GLU A 798 31.05 28.02 -3.78
C GLU A 798 31.06 26.92 -4.85
N LYS A 799 32.13 26.13 -4.95
CA LYS A 799 32.20 24.99 -5.90
C LYS A 799 31.02 24.04 -5.70
N SER A 800 30.66 23.76 -4.46
CA SER A 800 29.55 22.88 -4.10
C SER A 800 28.18 23.49 -4.44
N PHE A 801 27.97 24.79 -4.21
CA PHE A 801 26.75 25.50 -4.61
C PHE A 801 26.57 25.54 -6.12
N VAL A 802 27.64 25.84 -6.87
CA VAL A 802 27.63 25.82 -8.34
C VAL A 802 27.29 24.42 -8.87
N LYS A 803 27.82 23.36 -8.25
CA LYS A 803 27.44 21.97 -8.59
C LYS A 803 25.97 21.72 -8.31
N ALA A 804 25.46 22.10 -7.14
CA ALA A 804 24.04 21.94 -6.79
C ALA A 804 23.14 22.65 -7.81
N ALA A 805 23.46 23.90 -8.15
CA ALA A 805 22.69 24.72 -9.08
C ALA A 805 22.67 24.16 -10.52
N LYS A 806 23.69 23.40 -10.91
CA LYS A 806 23.74 22.67 -12.18
C LYS A 806 22.93 21.38 -12.17
N ILE A 807 22.77 20.73 -11.00
CA ILE A 807 21.95 19.52 -10.84
C ILE A 807 20.46 19.86 -10.94
N ASP A 808 20.02 20.88 -10.20
CA ASP A 808 18.64 21.37 -10.25
C ASP A 808 18.60 22.86 -10.63
N THR A 809 18.35 23.12 -11.91
CA THR A 809 18.27 24.48 -12.46
C THR A 809 16.99 25.21 -12.10
N SER A 810 16.02 24.53 -11.46
CA SER A 810 14.75 25.12 -11.02
C SER A 810 14.83 25.76 -9.62
N PHE A 811 15.95 25.55 -8.91
CA PHE A 811 16.16 26.05 -7.56
C PHE A 811 17.20 27.20 -7.56
N PRO A 812 16.76 28.48 -7.57
CA PRO A 812 17.66 29.61 -7.74
C PRO A 812 18.57 29.87 -6.55
N ASP A 813 18.19 29.45 -5.33
CA ASP A 813 18.98 29.76 -4.12
C ASP A 813 20.39 29.18 -4.17
N ALA A 814 20.62 28.07 -4.88
CA ALA A 814 21.96 27.53 -5.08
C ALA A 814 22.87 28.50 -5.86
N TRP A 815 22.35 29.16 -6.90
CA TRP A 815 23.09 30.20 -7.61
C TRP A 815 23.27 31.45 -6.75
N LEU A 816 22.23 31.88 -6.04
CA LEU A 816 22.28 33.08 -5.20
C LEU A 816 23.34 32.96 -4.09
N GLN A 817 23.47 31.80 -3.46
CA GLN A 817 24.50 31.58 -2.43
C GLN A 817 25.92 31.58 -3.02
N ALA A 818 26.13 31.01 -4.20
CA ALA A 818 27.42 31.08 -4.89
C ALA A 818 27.78 32.54 -5.26
N ILE A 819 26.80 33.31 -5.75
CA ILE A 819 26.94 34.73 -6.07
C ILE A 819 27.34 35.54 -4.82
N ASP A 820 26.66 35.31 -3.69
CA ASP A 820 26.95 36.02 -2.45
C ASP A 820 28.37 35.75 -1.94
N ILE A 821 28.83 34.50 -2.04
CA ILE A 821 30.22 34.14 -1.72
C ILE A 821 31.20 34.86 -2.66
N ALA A 822 30.99 34.80 -3.98
CA ALA A 822 31.85 35.46 -4.96
C ALA A 822 31.92 36.98 -4.74
N MET A 823 30.78 37.63 -4.47
CA MET A 823 30.71 39.05 -4.17
C MET A 823 31.44 39.41 -2.87
N SER A 824 31.30 38.60 -1.81
CA SER A 824 31.98 38.81 -0.53
C SER A 824 33.51 38.71 -0.63
N GLN A 825 34.01 37.96 -1.62
CA GLN A 825 35.44 37.81 -1.92
C GLN A 825 35.92 38.75 -3.03
N HIS A 826 35.10 39.73 -3.43
CA HIS A 826 35.39 40.70 -4.50
C HIS A 826 35.63 40.07 -5.89
N ARG A 827 35.16 38.83 -6.14
CA ARG A 827 35.20 38.14 -7.44
C ARG A 827 33.97 38.46 -8.26
N TYR A 828 33.83 39.73 -8.65
CA TYR A 828 32.61 40.22 -9.31
C TYR A 828 32.38 39.62 -10.71
N ASN A 829 33.44 39.31 -11.46
CA ASN A 829 33.31 38.65 -12.77
C ASN A 829 32.66 37.25 -12.65
N ASP A 830 33.04 36.47 -11.63
CA ASP A 830 32.46 35.14 -11.36
C ASP A 830 30.98 35.27 -11.00
N ALA A 831 30.65 36.24 -10.13
CA ALA A 831 29.26 36.53 -9.75
C ALA A 831 28.40 36.95 -10.96
N ILE A 832 28.91 37.78 -11.86
CA ILE A 832 28.24 38.15 -13.12
C ILE A 832 28.01 36.90 -13.99
N GLN A 833 29.01 36.03 -14.09
CA GLN A 833 28.89 34.77 -14.83
C GLN A 833 27.80 33.88 -14.23
N TYR A 834 27.73 33.75 -12.90
CA TYR A 834 26.69 32.95 -12.24
C TYR A 834 25.28 33.51 -12.46
N PHE A 835 25.10 34.83 -12.41
CA PHE A 835 23.83 35.44 -12.80
C PHE A 835 23.44 35.13 -14.25
N SER A 836 24.41 35.04 -15.17
CA SER A 836 24.15 34.69 -16.57
C SER A 836 23.75 33.21 -16.77
N LEU A 837 24.15 32.33 -15.85
CA LEU A 837 23.80 30.91 -15.85
C LEU A 837 22.45 30.62 -15.16
N MET A 838 21.99 31.52 -14.30
CA MET A 838 20.68 31.42 -13.66
C MET A 838 19.55 31.70 -14.66
N GLN A 839 18.44 30.96 -14.61
CA GLN A 839 17.34 31.20 -15.55
C GLN A 839 16.80 32.64 -15.41
N PRO A 840 16.59 33.38 -16.51
CA PRO A 840 16.22 34.80 -16.45
C PRO A 840 14.97 35.10 -15.61
N LYS A 841 13.98 34.19 -15.64
CA LYS A 841 12.76 34.32 -14.84
C LYS A 841 13.05 34.48 -13.34
N TYR A 842 14.06 33.81 -12.80
CA TYR A 842 14.39 33.87 -11.36
C TYR A 842 15.17 35.14 -10.99
N VAL A 843 15.90 35.72 -11.95
CA VAL A 843 16.50 37.06 -11.78
C VAL A 843 15.40 38.11 -11.67
N GLU A 844 14.37 37.97 -12.51
CA GLU A 844 13.27 38.93 -12.67
C GLU A 844 12.08 38.68 -11.71
N GLU A 845 12.08 37.58 -10.96
CA GLU A 845 10.99 37.21 -10.04
C GLU A 845 10.97 38.08 -8.77
N SER A 846 12.12 38.61 -8.36
CA SER A 846 12.26 39.37 -7.11
C SER A 846 13.04 40.67 -7.34
N PRO A 847 12.59 41.81 -6.78
CA PRO A 847 13.34 43.06 -6.81
C PRO A 847 14.76 42.89 -6.25
N SER A 848 14.92 42.06 -5.22
CA SER A 848 16.23 41.81 -4.58
C SER A 848 17.22 41.16 -5.54
N ASN A 849 16.77 40.22 -6.39
CA ASN A 849 17.64 39.46 -7.28
C ASN A 849 18.15 40.34 -8.43
N ILE A 850 17.25 41.10 -9.07
CA ILE A 850 17.62 42.01 -10.15
C ILE A 850 18.43 43.22 -9.63
N TYR A 851 18.15 43.69 -8.42
CA TYR A 851 19.00 44.67 -7.74
C TYR A 851 20.42 44.13 -7.55
N LYS A 852 20.56 42.92 -6.97
CA LYS A 852 21.85 42.29 -6.73
C LYS A 852 22.64 42.09 -8.03
N PHE A 853 21.97 41.72 -9.13
CA PHE A 853 22.59 41.60 -10.45
C PHE A 853 23.08 42.95 -11.00
N GLY A 854 22.27 44.00 -10.89
CA GLY A 854 22.70 45.34 -11.28
C GLY A 854 23.81 45.91 -10.40
N TYR A 855 23.76 45.61 -9.10
CA TYR A 855 24.75 46.04 -8.12
C TYR A 855 26.10 45.36 -8.33
N VAL A 856 26.14 44.09 -8.73
CA VAL A 856 27.43 43.43 -9.02
C VAL A 856 28.14 44.04 -10.23
N TYR A 857 27.41 44.47 -11.26
CA TYR A 857 27.99 45.25 -12.37
C TYR A 857 28.53 46.61 -11.91
N PHE A 858 27.83 47.28 -10.98
CA PHE A 858 28.32 48.53 -10.38
C PHE A 858 29.64 48.31 -9.63
N LEU A 859 29.73 47.26 -8.80
CA LEU A 859 30.95 46.90 -8.09
C LEU A 859 32.09 46.51 -9.04
N ASN A 860 31.78 45.88 -10.17
CA ASN A 860 32.74 45.58 -11.23
C ASN A 860 33.13 46.79 -12.10
N LYS A 861 32.59 47.99 -11.81
CA LYS A 861 32.79 49.25 -12.54
C LYS A 861 32.23 49.25 -13.97
N GLU A 862 31.33 48.33 -14.29
CA GLU A 862 30.60 48.26 -15.56
C GLU A 862 29.30 49.07 -15.46
N TYR A 863 29.44 50.38 -15.26
CA TYR A 863 28.34 51.29 -14.92
C TYR A 863 27.21 51.30 -15.97
N ASP A 864 27.53 51.24 -17.27
CA ASP A 864 26.52 51.22 -18.32
C ASP A 864 25.64 49.95 -18.27
N LEU A 865 26.22 48.78 -17.97
CA LEU A 865 25.48 47.53 -17.81
C LEU A 865 24.67 47.52 -16.52
N SER A 866 25.23 48.04 -15.42
CA SER A 866 24.49 48.23 -14.16
C SER A 866 23.22 49.04 -14.38
N ILE A 867 23.35 50.20 -15.04
CA ILE A 867 22.21 51.06 -15.38
C ILE A 867 21.19 50.31 -16.23
N LYS A 868 21.63 49.55 -17.24
CA LYS A 868 20.73 48.78 -18.11
C LYS A 868 19.91 47.74 -17.34
N VAL A 869 20.57 46.96 -16.48
CA VAL A 869 19.91 45.91 -15.67
C VAL A 869 18.95 46.54 -14.65
N LEU A 870 19.39 47.57 -13.92
CA LEU A 870 18.57 48.21 -12.90
C LEU A 870 17.37 48.98 -13.49
N LYS A 871 17.52 49.60 -14.67
CA LYS A 871 16.36 50.19 -15.39
C LYS A 871 15.35 49.14 -15.81
N ARG A 872 15.79 47.95 -16.24
CA ARG A 872 14.90 46.81 -16.47
C ARG A 872 14.21 46.40 -15.16
N GLY A 873 14.94 46.32 -14.06
CA GLY A 873 14.38 46.09 -12.72
C GLY A 873 13.29 47.09 -12.35
N LEU A 874 13.52 48.40 -12.55
CA LEU A 874 12.54 49.45 -12.30
C LEU A 874 11.32 49.41 -13.24
N SER A 875 11.45 48.83 -14.43
CA SER A 875 10.32 48.64 -15.34
C SER A 875 9.38 47.52 -14.89
N ILE A 876 9.90 46.52 -14.18
CA ILE A 876 9.14 45.40 -13.61
C ILE A 876 8.62 45.75 -12.22
N PHE A 877 9.50 46.32 -11.39
CA PHE A 877 9.25 46.71 -10.02
C PHE A 877 9.40 48.23 -9.88
N PRO A 878 8.33 49.00 -10.09
CA PRO A 878 8.38 50.44 -9.85
C PRO A 878 8.63 50.72 -8.35
N ASN A 879 9.15 51.91 -8.05
CA ASN A 879 9.36 52.41 -6.68
C ASN A 879 10.42 51.68 -5.83
N GLN A 880 11.54 51.27 -6.42
CA GLN A 880 12.68 50.69 -5.69
C GLN A 880 13.73 51.76 -5.37
N ALA A 881 13.83 52.17 -4.11
CA ALA A 881 14.77 53.23 -3.68
C ALA A 881 16.23 52.85 -3.96
N ASP A 882 16.61 51.61 -3.65
CA ASP A 882 17.99 51.11 -3.78
C ASP A 882 18.44 51.03 -5.25
N MET A 883 17.56 50.61 -6.15
CA MET A 883 17.87 50.59 -7.59
C MET A 883 18.08 52.00 -8.14
N ASN A 884 17.25 52.97 -7.74
CA ASN A 884 17.42 54.38 -8.14
C ASN A 884 18.73 54.97 -7.57
N LEU A 885 19.09 54.61 -6.34
CA LEU A 885 20.35 55.02 -5.72
C LEU A 885 21.56 54.53 -6.54
N VAL A 886 21.63 53.23 -6.83
CA VAL A 886 22.75 52.64 -7.58
C VAL A 886 22.80 53.14 -9.03
N ILE A 887 21.66 53.40 -9.68
CA ILE A 887 21.64 54.05 -11.00
C ILE A 887 22.21 55.48 -10.92
N GLY A 888 21.80 56.25 -9.91
CA GLY A 888 22.30 57.61 -9.69
C GLY A 888 23.82 57.64 -9.46
N GLU A 889 24.31 56.76 -8.60
CA GLU A 889 25.74 56.54 -8.36
C GLU A 889 26.50 56.09 -9.62
N SER A 890 25.91 55.21 -10.42
CA SER A 890 26.49 54.78 -11.70
C SER A 890 26.63 55.94 -12.69
N TYR A 891 25.62 56.80 -12.81
CA TYR A 891 25.69 58.00 -13.65
C TYR A 891 26.71 59.02 -13.15
N ARG A 892 26.85 59.15 -11.82
CA ARG A 892 27.87 59.99 -11.20
C ARG A 892 29.27 59.50 -11.55
N ALA A 893 29.52 58.19 -11.45
CA ALA A 893 30.80 57.58 -11.82
C ALA A 893 31.13 57.76 -13.32
N LEU A 894 30.11 57.91 -14.18
CA LEU A 894 30.24 58.22 -15.60
C LEU A 894 30.27 59.74 -15.92
N ALA A 895 30.35 60.62 -14.90
CA ALA A 895 30.31 62.08 -15.03
C ALA A 895 29.06 62.65 -15.71
N LYS A 896 27.92 61.95 -15.62
CA LYS A 896 26.61 62.37 -16.16
C LYS A 896 25.75 62.97 -15.04
N ASN A 897 26.16 64.12 -14.51
CA ASN A 897 25.63 64.72 -13.28
C ASN A 897 24.12 64.98 -13.32
N ASP A 898 23.55 65.44 -14.43
CA ASP A 898 22.10 65.68 -14.56
C ASP A 898 21.28 64.39 -14.38
N SER A 899 21.73 63.30 -15.02
CA SER A 899 21.10 61.99 -14.87
C SER A 899 21.30 61.43 -13.47
N ALA A 900 22.48 61.61 -12.88
CA ALA A 900 22.76 61.21 -11.51
C ALA A 900 21.79 61.89 -10.53
N VAL A 901 21.68 63.22 -10.57
CA VAL A 901 20.76 64.00 -9.73
C VAL A 901 19.30 63.57 -9.92
N PHE A 902 18.88 63.28 -11.16
CA PHE A 902 17.52 62.82 -11.43
C PHE A 902 17.19 61.51 -10.70
N TYR A 903 18.04 60.49 -10.80
CA TYR A 903 17.79 59.19 -10.16
C TYR A 903 18.02 59.23 -8.63
N LEU A 904 18.99 60.00 -8.14
CA LEU A 904 19.19 60.21 -6.69
C LEU A 904 17.99 60.93 -6.04
N LYS A 905 17.38 61.91 -6.73
CA LYS A 905 16.13 62.54 -6.26
C LYS A 905 14.98 61.55 -6.18
N LYS A 906 14.82 60.67 -7.16
CA LYS A 906 13.82 59.61 -7.13
C LYS A 906 14.03 58.63 -5.97
N SER A 907 15.29 58.31 -5.65
CA SER A 907 15.60 57.51 -4.47
C SER A 907 15.25 58.26 -3.17
N LEU A 908 15.52 59.57 -3.10
CA LEU A 908 15.21 60.43 -1.95
C LEU A 908 13.70 60.62 -1.75
N GLU A 909 12.92 60.70 -2.83
CA GLU A 909 11.45 60.75 -2.76
C GLU A 909 10.87 59.49 -2.10
N LEU A 910 11.51 58.34 -2.32
CA LEU A 910 11.12 57.05 -1.73
C LEU A 910 11.71 56.84 -0.33
N ASN A 911 12.80 57.54 0.02
CA ASN A 911 13.42 57.52 1.35
C ASN A 911 13.82 58.93 1.82
N PRO A 912 12.86 59.76 2.31
CA PRO A 912 13.06 61.19 2.57
C PRO A 912 13.99 61.51 3.76
N GLU A 913 14.23 60.53 4.62
CA GLU A 913 15.02 60.68 5.86
C GLU A 913 16.53 60.55 5.62
N SER A 914 16.97 60.19 4.41
CA SER A 914 18.38 60.01 4.10
C SER A 914 19.12 61.35 3.95
N GLU A 915 19.70 61.84 5.04
CA GLU A 915 20.57 63.03 5.04
C GLU A 915 21.82 62.85 4.18
N GLN A 916 22.36 61.64 4.11
CA GLN A 916 23.49 61.30 3.25
C GLN A 916 23.16 61.55 1.77
N LEU A 917 21.96 61.17 1.33
CA LEU A 917 21.53 61.35 -0.04
C LEU A 917 21.26 62.83 -0.38
N LYS A 918 20.77 63.62 0.59
CA LYS A 918 20.62 65.07 0.43
C LYS A 918 21.97 65.76 0.23
N GLN A 919 22.97 65.42 1.05
CA GLN A 919 24.33 65.94 0.91
C GLN A 919 24.95 65.55 -0.43
N LEU A 920 24.82 64.28 -0.82
CA LEU A 920 25.31 63.77 -2.10
C LEU A 920 24.75 64.54 -3.31
N ILE A 921 23.45 64.86 -3.31
CA ILE A 921 22.81 65.64 -4.38
C ILE A 921 23.33 67.08 -4.41
N LEU A 922 23.62 67.68 -3.25
CA LEU A 922 24.17 69.03 -3.17
C LEU A 922 25.61 69.08 -3.70
N GLU A 923 26.45 68.11 -3.34
CA GLU A 923 27.84 68.00 -3.82
C GLU A 923 27.92 67.86 -5.34
N ILE A 924 27.06 67.03 -5.94
CA ILE A 924 27.03 66.83 -7.40
C ILE A 924 26.55 68.09 -8.14
N LYS A 925 25.76 68.96 -7.49
CA LYS A 925 25.29 70.21 -8.08
C LYS A 925 26.27 71.37 -7.92
N SER A 926 27.16 71.30 -6.93
CA SER A 926 28.18 72.31 -6.67
C SER A 926 29.45 72.13 -7.50
N ASN A 927 29.67 70.93 -8.05
CA ASN A 927 30.74 70.57 -8.99
C ASN A 927 30.19 70.45 -10.40
#